data_AF-A0A0J9X4G6-F1
#
_entry.id   AF-A0A0J9X4G6-F1
#
_cell.length_a   1.000
_cell.length_b   1.000
_cell.length_c   1.000
_cell.angle_alpha   90.00
_cell.angle_beta   90.00
_cell.angle_gamma   90.00
#
_symmetry.space_group_name_H-M   'P 1'
#
loop_
_entity.id
_entity.type
_entity.pdbx_description
1 polymer ?
#
loop_
_entity_poly.entity_id
_entity_poly.type
_entity_poly.pdbx_seq_one_letter_code
_entity_poly.pdbx_strand_id
1 'polypeptide(L)'
;MPFFKKDIKLTESDAENIVTKTLAQLKSTLQKNDDDVFVTASGKGVITLSYIKRQVSEKLRGDGRVTINSVADSIDVKRNIVSAEVRKLISSTPYDLYLQGETVFTTGEIDKITRSLGDKIKNEKYVTLVDFGSSQRIDQTLLKRVVERLNTQTQNNSKTIILEEFVLSEPALESAKTQFYDTLNKYEQPVEISSVEIDDDLFKNEGIRAIIVKSVPKAVRSGQLQGKIEKGDTFVPEASIRRAQKNYANGLKANGIVAIEQLKKVGVKNLDEFLAEHVEEGTYIVLTENVILKSYVERIAAEVSATFKRDHFADVYNFTLVGVGQETPDRNAIIQLFLKRVYAEFPDTKFSMVFTKEVNKKDRKTTPPNYIVDAEFEKNILEELKTEFVPTTAEAEVVKIVTPENYKDLIIYEDEGQLALPSTQILQLDERQVTAHLQKQQGAVLPLPLIRYYSSTELPELRQMFEKIILTGVQERYSTLKLSDLVLLLLHLTAVLDIEKTGADLAATIYKDFRKNTSYGYIVNTFDPALTLSNINELVRAQIESAKSNIAGNFDLEAKLSARKQEIISHLGEVLKSTSDPATVFQVVVAVHHSRQTDGILDLTAKEAQKVYKLFKASWQLEKLDQFIKAIKEKRVEPELLEQVKEIAF
;
A
#
# COMPACT_ATOMS: atom_id res chain seq x y z
N MET A 1 -91.50 -20.17 88.54
CA MET A 1 -90.72 -20.83 87.48
C MET A 1 -89.98 -19.76 86.69
N PRO A 2 -88.65 -19.66 86.84
CA PRO A 2 -87.88 -18.60 86.20
C PRO A 2 -87.40 -19.06 84.81
N PHE A 3 -87.72 -18.29 83.78
CA PHE A 3 -87.06 -18.40 82.48
C PHE A 3 -85.63 -17.87 82.61
N PHE A 4 -84.63 -18.76 82.57
CA PHE A 4 -83.23 -18.36 82.43
C PHE A 4 -83.02 -17.73 81.05
N LYS A 5 -82.92 -16.39 80.98
CA LYS A 5 -82.19 -15.73 79.88
C LYS A 5 -80.71 -16.04 80.10
N LYS A 6 -80.21 -17.02 79.37
CA LYS A 6 -78.78 -17.35 79.34
C LYS A 6 -78.13 -16.31 78.42
N ASP A 7 -77.43 -15.34 79.00
CA ASP A 7 -76.58 -14.43 78.22
C ASP A 7 -75.47 -15.27 77.58
N ILE A 8 -75.60 -15.51 76.27
CA ILE A 8 -74.58 -16.19 75.50
C ILE A 8 -73.40 -15.21 75.37
N LYS A 9 -72.38 -15.38 76.22
CA LYS A 9 -71.09 -14.72 76.03
C LYS A 9 -70.34 -15.47 74.94
N LEU A 10 -70.34 -14.89 73.73
CA LEU A 10 -69.48 -15.36 72.65
C LEU A 10 -68.02 -15.17 73.06
N THR A 11 -67.23 -16.24 73.00
CA THR A 11 -65.78 -16.14 73.13
C THR A 11 -65.18 -15.65 71.81
N GLU A 12 -63.93 -15.18 71.83
CA GLU A 12 -63.19 -14.79 70.63
C GLU A 12 -63.11 -15.93 69.61
N SER A 13 -62.94 -17.17 70.10
CA SER A 13 -62.95 -18.39 69.28
C SER A 13 -64.33 -18.68 68.67
N ASP A 14 -65.43 -18.38 69.38
CA ASP A 14 -66.78 -18.52 68.83
C ASP A 14 -67.03 -17.51 67.70
N ALA A 15 -66.56 -16.27 67.86
CA ALA A 15 -66.64 -15.23 66.84
C ALA A 15 -65.82 -15.59 65.59
N GLU A 16 -64.58 -16.07 65.75
CA GLU A 16 -63.74 -16.57 64.66
C GLU A 16 -64.39 -17.73 63.91
N ASN A 17 -64.97 -18.69 64.63
CA ASN A 17 -65.64 -19.85 64.04
C ASN A 17 -66.90 -19.46 63.26
N ILE A 18 -67.69 -18.50 63.77
CA ILE A 18 -68.87 -17.98 63.07
C ILE A 18 -68.44 -17.27 61.78
N VAL A 19 -67.46 -16.35 61.86
CA VAL A 19 -66.93 -15.63 60.69
C VAL A 19 -66.39 -16.61 59.65
N THR A 20 -65.64 -17.63 60.07
CA THR A 20 -65.07 -18.65 59.17
C THR A 20 -66.16 -19.48 58.49
N LYS A 21 -67.19 -19.92 59.22
CA LYS A 21 -68.31 -20.68 58.64
C LYS A 21 -69.17 -19.83 57.71
N THR A 22 -69.45 -18.58 58.07
CA THR A 22 -70.20 -17.64 57.23
C THR A 22 -69.42 -17.30 55.95
N LEU A 23 -68.10 -17.10 56.04
CA LEU A 23 -67.23 -16.94 54.88
C LEU A 23 -67.24 -18.18 53.97
N ALA A 24 -67.18 -19.38 54.55
CA ALA A 24 -67.24 -20.62 53.76
C ALA A 24 -68.59 -20.79 53.04
N GLN A 25 -69.70 -20.43 53.69
CA GLN A 25 -71.04 -20.44 53.08
C GLN A 25 -71.21 -19.36 51.99
N LEU A 26 -70.68 -18.15 52.22
CA LEU A 26 -70.67 -17.09 51.21
C LEU A 26 -69.82 -17.48 49.99
N LYS A 27 -68.64 -18.07 50.22
CA LYS A 27 -67.77 -18.59 49.15
C LYS A 27 -68.44 -19.70 48.34
N SER A 28 -69.14 -20.65 48.97
CA SER A 28 -69.84 -21.72 48.22
C SER A 28 -71.04 -21.21 47.42
N THR A 29 -71.68 -20.14 47.90
CA THR A 29 -72.80 -19.49 47.20
C THR A 29 -72.32 -18.65 46.01
N LEU A 30 -71.19 -17.94 46.17
CA LEU A 30 -70.62 -17.07 45.14
C LEU A 30 -69.72 -17.78 44.12
N GLN A 31 -69.17 -18.95 44.45
CA GLN A 31 -68.54 -19.87 43.49
C GLN A 31 -69.50 -20.29 42.36
N LYS A 32 -70.82 -20.26 42.60
CA LYS A 32 -71.83 -20.49 41.53
C LYS A 32 -71.90 -19.34 40.51
N ASN A 33 -71.39 -18.16 40.86
CA ASN A 33 -71.35 -16.95 40.03
C ASN A 33 -69.93 -16.54 39.61
N ASP A 34 -68.93 -17.42 39.84
CA ASP A 34 -67.51 -17.22 39.50
C ASP A 34 -66.86 -15.98 40.16
N ASP A 35 -67.26 -15.66 41.40
CA ASP A 35 -66.74 -14.50 42.16
C ASP A 35 -66.16 -14.91 43.53
N ASP A 36 -65.03 -14.29 43.91
CA ASP A 36 -64.30 -14.57 45.15
C ASP A 36 -64.71 -13.61 46.29
N VAL A 37 -64.50 -14.02 47.54
CA VAL A 37 -64.80 -13.21 48.74
C VAL A 37 -63.58 -13.06 49.65
N PHE A 38 -63.34 -11.83 50.10
CA PHE A 38 -62.27 -11.46 51.01
C PHE A 38 -62.83 -10.82 52.28
N VAL A 39 -62.06 -10.94 53.37
CA VAL A 39 -62.29 -10.14 54.58
C VAL A 39 -61.66 -8.77 54.36
N THR A 40 -62.41 -7.72 54.72
CA THR A 40 -61.92 -6.33 54.73
C THR A 40 -60.64 -6.19 55.57
N ALA A 41 -59.78 -5.23 55.25
CA ALA A 41 -58.52 -5.05 55.97
C ALA A 41 -58.77 -4.65 57.44
N SER A 42 -59.84 -3.90 57.72
CA SER A 42 -60.29 -3.54 59.07
C SER A 42 -60.90 -4.70 59.87
N GLY A 43 -61.19 -5.84 59.23
CA GLY A 43 -61.88 -6.97 59.84
C GLY A 43 -63.37 -6.75 60.12
N LYS A 44 -63.94 -5.60 59.71
CA LYS A 44 -65.32 -5.20 60.03
C LYS A 44 -66.39 -5.79 59.11
N GLY A 45 -65.98 -6.46 58.03
CA GLY A 45 -66.90 -7.04 57.05
C GLY A 45 -66.22 -7.86 55.95
N VAL A 46 -67.01 -8.23 54.94
CA VAL A 46 -66.60 -9.03 53.78
C VAL A 46 -66.87 -8.27 52.48
N ILE A 47 -66.04 -8.50 51.47
CA ILE A 47 -66.04 -7.77 50.19
C ILE A 47 -65.77 -8.74 49.04
N THR A 48 -66.44 -8.58 47.90
CA THR A 48 -66.30 -9.49 46.74
C THR A 48 -65.23 -9.01 45.77
N LEU A 49 -64.62 -9.93 45.01
CA LEU A 49 -63.63 -9.60 43.99
C LEU A 49 -64.22 -8.70 42.90
N SER A 50 -65.47 -8.93 42.46
CA SER A 50 -66.14 -8.04 41.51
C SER A 50 -66.26 -6.61 42.01
N TYR A 51 -66.57 -6.43 43.30
CA TYR A 51 -66.62 -5.10 43.90
C TYR A 51 -65.23 -4.45 43.94
N ILE A 52 -64.19 -5.22 44.33
CA ILE A 52 -62.80 -4.76 44.33
C ILE A 52 -62.37 -4.35 42.91
N LYS A 53 -62.61 -5.19 41.91
CA LYS A 53 -62.32 -4.91 40.49
C LYS A 53 -62.94 -3.60 40.04
N ARG A 54 -64.22 -3.40 40.34
CA ARG A 54 -64.95 -2.17 40.00
C ARG A 54 -64.35 -0.96 40.70
N GLN A 55 -64.15 -1.02 42.01
CA GLN A 55 -63.61 0.10 42.79
C GLN A 55 -62.17 0.46 42.41
N VAL A 56 -61.29 -0.53 42.22
CA VAL A 56 -59.93 -0.32 41.73
C VAL A 56 -59.99 0.36 40.35
N SER A 57 -60.79 -0.17 39.42
CA SER A 57 -60.94 0.45 38.10
C SER A 57 -61.46 1.88 38.16
N GLU A 58 -62.45 2.18 39.01
CA GLU A 58 -62.97 3.53 39.22
C GLU A 58 -61.91 4.50 39.77
N LYS A 59 -61.11 4.06 40.75
CA LYS A 59 -60.04 4.88 41.33
C LYS A 59 -58.88 5.13 40.37
N LEU A 60 -58.60 4.20 39.46
CA LEU A 60 -57.53 4.33 38.46
C LEU A 60 -57.94 5.12 37.21
N ARG A 61 -59.22 5.49 37.06
CA ARG A 61 -59.73 6.33 35.96
C ARG A 61 -59.55 7.83 36.17
N GLY A 62 -58.98 8.26 37.29
CA GLY A 62 -58.75 9.68 37.58
C GLY A 62 -57.66 10.32 36.72
N ASP A 63 -57.37 11.60 36.98
CA ASP A 63 -56.39 12.41 36.22
C ASP A 63 -55.06 12.63 36.96
N GLY A 64 -54.63 11.68 37.80
CA GLY A 64 -53.48 11.90 38.68
C GLY A 64 -52.66 10.65 39.00
N ARG A 65 -51.79 10.76 39.99
CA ARG A 65 -50.96 9.66 40.48
C ARG A 65 -51.58 9.11 41.75
N VAL A 66 -51.72 7.79 41.82
CA VAL A 66 -52.29 7.11 42.99
C VAL A 66 -51.36 6.01 43.44
N THR A 67 -51.19 5.84 44.75
CA THR A 67 -50.36 4.75 45.28
C THR A 67 -51.23 3.53 45.55
N ILE A 68 -50.69 2.33 45.40
CA ILE A 68 -51.40 1.08 45.72
C ILE A 68 -51.96 1.11 47.15
N ASN A 69 -51.21 1.66 48.10
CA ASN A 69 -51.64 1.78 49.50
C ASN A 69 -52.84 2.74 49.64
N SER A 70 -52.80 3.91 49.00
CA SER A 70 -53.93 4.85 49.05
C SER A 70 -55.22 4.25 48.49
N VAL A 71 -55.12 3.44 47.42
CA VAL A 71 -56.27 2.72 46.86
C VAL A 71 -56.76 1.67 47.84
N ALA A 72 -55.86 0.84 48.38
CA ALA A 72 -56.14 -0.21 49.35
C ALA A 72 -56.85 0.31 50.60
N ASP A 73 -56.36 1.41 51.18
CA ASP A 73 -56.95 2.05 52.35
C ASP A 73 -58.35 2.60 52.03
N SER A 74 -58.54 3.21 50.85
CA SER A 74 -59.82 3.80 50.46
C SER A 74 -60.94 2.79 50.23
N ILE A 75 -60.61 1.53 49.92
CA ILE A 75 -61.56 0.45 49.67
C ILE A 75 -61.60 -0.59 50.80
N ASP A 76 -60.80 -0.40 51.86
CA ASP A 76 -60.64 -1.30 53.00
C ASP A 76 -60.24 -2.74 52.61
N VAL A 77 -59.22 -2.87 51.75
CA VAL A 77 -58.72 -4.16 51.22
C VAL A 77 -57.21 -4.29 51.45
N LYS A 78 -56.72 -5.51 51.67
CA LYS A 78 -55.28 -5.74 51.82
C LYS A 78 -54.50 -5.34 50.55
N ARG A 79 -53.37 -4.65 50.75
CA ARG A 79 -52.45 -4.16 49.70
C ARG A 79 -52.12 -5.20 48.62
N ASN A 80 -51.87 -6.45 49.01
CA ASN A 80 -51.50 -7.52 48.07
C ASN A 80 -52.61 -7.87 47.07
N ILE A 81 -53.88 -7.78 47.49
CA ILE A 81 -55.04 -8.03 46.62
C ILE A 81 -55.17 -6.90 45.60
N VAL A 82 -55.06 -5.65 46.06
CA VAL A 82 -55.09 -4.47 45.16
C VAL A 82 -53.92 -4.48 44.19
N SER A 83 -52.70 -4.79 44.67
CA SER A 83 -51.52 -4.88 43.81
C SER A 83 -51.68 -5.94 42.72
N ALA A 84 -52.29 -7.08 43.02
CA ALA A 84 -52.54 -8.12 42.03
C ALA A 84 -53.54 -7.65 40.97
N GLU A 85 -54.61 -6.96 41.39
CA GLU A 85 -55.64 -6.46 40.47
C GLU A 85 -55.12 -5.31 39.58
N VAL A 86 -54.36 -4.38 40.15
CA VAL A 86 -53.67 -3.32 39.40
C VAL A 86 -52.76 -3.91 38.32
N ARG A 87 -51.96 -4.93 38.66
CA ARG A 87 -51.07 -5.60 37.69
C ARG A 87 -51.86 -6.28 36.57
N LYS A 88 -52.97 -6.96 36.90
CA LYS A 88 -53.87 -7.55 35.89
C LYS A 88 -54.43 -6.47 34.96
N LEU A 89 -54.88 -5.35 35.51
CA LEU A 89 -55.42 -4.22 34.74
C LEU A 89 -54.37 -3.62 33.80
N ILE A 90 -53.14 -3.42 34.27
CA ILE A 90 -52.02 -2.95 33.44
C ILE A 90 -51.70 -3.97 32.33
N SER A 91 -51.71 -5.27 32.64
CA SER A 91 -51.51 -6.31 31.62
C SER A 91 -52.61 -6.32 30.57
N SER A 92 -53.87 -6.03 30.95
CA SER A 92 -54.99 -5.94 29.99
C SER A 92 -55.05 -4.61 29.23
N THR A 93 -54.50 -3.54 29.78
CA THR A 93 -54.52 -2.17 29.21
C THR A 93 -53.14 -1.51 29.28
N PRO A 94 -52.13 -2.05 28.56
CA PRO A 94 -50.73 -1.68 28.76
C PRO A 94 -50.39 -0.22 28.41
N TYR A 95 -51.26 0.45 27.65
CA TYR A 95 -51.05 1.84 27.23
C TYR A 95 -51.76 2.86 28.13
N ASP A 96 -52.72 2.43 28.95
CA ASP A 96 -53.59 3.32 29.73
C ASP A 96 -53.16 3.50 31.17
N LEU A 97 -52.36 2.57 31.69
CA LEU A 97 -51.87 2.58 33.07
C LEU A 97 -50.39 2.20 33.10
N TYR A 98 -49.66 2.84 34.01
CA TYR A 98 -48.25 2.51 34.26
C TYR A 98 -47.96 2.42 35.76
N LEU A 99 -47.15 1.45 36.16
CA LEU A 99 -46.75 1.25 37.56
C LEU A 99 -45.25 1.51 37.71
N GLN A 100 -44.90 2.52 38.51
CA GLN A 100 -43.54 2.85 38.90
C GLN A 100 -43.40 2.65 40.42
N GLY A 101 -42.74 1.56 40.83
CA GLY A 101 -42.70 1.16 42.23
C GLY A 101 -44.11 0.89 42.79
N GLU A 102 -44.58 1.73 43.69
CA GLU A 102 -45.96 1.67 44.25
C GLU A 102 -46.92 2.69 43.64
N THR A 103 -46.45 3.55 42.74
CA THR A 103 -47.25 4.63 42.15
C THR A 103 -47.82 4.18 40.82
N VAL A 104 -49.14 4.23 40.70
CA VAL A 104 -49.87 4.03 39.46
C VAL A 104 -50.11 5.40 38.81
N PHE A 105 -49.61 5.54 37.59
CA PHE A 105 -49.93 6.62 36.68
C PHE A 105 -51.21 6.25 35.96
N THR A 106 -52.26 7.03 36.22
CA THR A 106 -53.57 6.88 35.58
C THR A 106 -53.54 7.35 34.13
N THR A 107 -54.54 6.98 33.36
CA THR A 107 -54.66 7.38 31.95
C THR A 107 -54.64 8.89 31.78
N GLY A 108 -55.40 9.62 32.62
CA GLY A 108 -55.43 11.08 32.56
C GLY A 108 -54.10 11.74 32.94
N GLU A 109 -53.32 11.15 33.86
CA GLU A 109 -51.96 11.61 34.17
C GLU A 109 -51.00 11.36 32.99
N ILE A 110 -51.05 10.18 32.38
CA ILE A 110 -50.23 9.85 31.21
C ILE A 110 -50.56 10.82 30.05
N ASP A 111 -51.83 11.12 29.82
CA ASP A 111 -52.25 12.09 28.80
C ASP A 111 -51.82 13.53 29.13
N LYS A 112 -51.76 13.92 30.41
CA LYS A 112 -51.20 15.21 30.83
C LYS A 112 -49.69 15.28 30.56
N ILE A 113 -48.95 14.24 30.91
CA ILE A 113 -47.50 14.15 30.66
C ILE A 113 -47.23 14.15 29.15
N THR A 114 -48.05 13.45 28.36
CA THR A 114 -47.96 13.40 26.90
C THR A 114 -48.16 14.77 26.27
N ARG A 115 -49.18 15.52 26.69
CA ARG A 115 -49.40 16.90 26.25
C ARG A 115 -48.25 17.83 26.64
N SER A 116 -47.79 17.73 27.90
CA SER A 116 -46.63 18.50 28.40
C SER A 116 -45.38 18.25 27.56
N LEU A 117 -45.10 17.00 27.18
CA LEU A 117 -43.99 16.66 26.29
C LEU A 117 -44.16 17.30 24.91
N GLY A 118 -45.35 17.18 24.31
CA GLY A 118 -45.66 17.76 23.00
C GLY A 118 -45.50 19.29 22.98
N ASP A 119 -46.02 19.97 24.01
CA ASP A 119 -45.91 21.42 24.16
C ASP A 119 -44.46 21.87 24.33
N LYS A 120 -43.67 21.14 25.13
CA LYS A 120 -42.24 21.42 25.28
C LYS A 120 -41.47 21.24 23.97
N ILE A 121 -41.66 20.13 23.26
CA ILE A 121 -40.99 19.91 21.97
C ILE A 121 -41.39 20.99 20.96
N LYS A 122 -42.64 21.43 20.97
CA LYS A 122 -43.11 22.51 20.08
C LYS A 122 -42.43 23.85 20.38
N ASN A 123 -42.23 24.17 21.65
CA ASN A 123 -41.67 25.46 22.10
C ASN A 123 -40.13 25.46 22.09
N GLU A 124 -39.50 24.38 22.54
CA GLU A 124 -38.05 24.26 22.79
C GLU A 124 -37.33 23.46 21.69
N LYS A 125 -38.06 22.91 20.71
CA LYS A 125 -37.59 22.07 19.59
C LYS A 125 -37.09 20.67 19.98
N TYR A 126 -36.43 20.55 21.13
CA TYR A 126 -36.00 19.29 21.71
C TYR A 126 -36.12 19.33 23.24
N VAL A 127 -36.12 18.15 23.85
CA VAL A 127 -36.03 18.00 25.31
C VAL A 127 -35.07 16.87 25.63
N THR A 128 -34.28 16.96 26.69
CA THR A 128 -33.43 15.84 27.12
C THR A 128 -34.25 14.84 27.95
N LEU A 129 -33.91 13.54 27.82
CA LEU A 129 -34.56 12.46 28.58
C LEU A 129 -34.45 12.69 30.09
N VAL A 130 -33.29 13.17 30.54
CA VAL A 130 -32.98 13.36 31.97
C VAL A 130 -33.78 14.54 32.54
N ASP A 131 -33.81 15.68 31.85
CA ASP A 131 -34.49 16.87 32.36
C ASP A 131 -36.01 16.66 32.35
N PHE A 132 -36.54 16.08 31.28
CA PHE A 132 -37.97 15.77 31.21
C PHE A 132 -38.37 14.73 32.25
N GLY A 133 -37.63 13.61 32.31
CA GLY A 133 -37.88 12.52 33.25
C GLY A 133 -37.85 12.99 34.70
N SER A 134 -36.87 13.83 35.06
CA SER A 134 -36.76 14.42 36.39
C SER A 134 -37.89 15.40 36.69
N SER A 135 -38.22 16.29 35.75
CA SER A 135 -39.29 17.28 35.92
C SER A 135 -40.67 16.63 36.12
N GLN A 136 -40.92 15.51 35.43
CA GLN A 136 -42.16 14.74 35.54
C GLN A 136 -42.09 13.63 36.60
N ARG A 137 -40.92 13.39 37.20
CA ARG A 137 -40.65 12.26 38.13
C ARG A 137 -41.06 10.91 37.54
N ILE A 138 -40.71 10.67 36.28
CA ILE A 138 -40.99 9.43 35.55
C ILE A 138 -39.69 8.72 35.17
N ASP A 139 -39.75 7.40 35.07
CA ASP A 139 -38.65 6.60 34.53
C ASP A 139 -38.61 6.62 33.00
N GLN A 140 -37.51 6.09 32.43
CA GLN A 140 -37.32 6.03 30.98
C GLN A 140 -38.32 5.13 30.26
N THR A 141 -38.86 4.11 30.93
CA THR A 141 -39.82 3.18 30.34
C THR A 141 -41.16 3.87 30.11
N LEU A 142 -41.63 4.64 31.10
CA LEU A 142 -42.82 5.47 30.95
C LEU A 142 -42.59 6.56 29.90
N LEU A 143 -41.42 7.19 29.86
CA LEU A 143 -41.12 8.20 28.85
C LEU A 143 -41.21 7.65 27.42
N LYS A 144 -40.70 6.43 27.16
CA LYS A 144 -40.87 5.76 25.85
C LYS A 144 -42.35 5.57 25.50
N ARG A 145 -43.17 5.10 26.45
CA ARG A 145 -44.62 4.95 26.25
C ARG A 145 -45.32 6.28 25.99
N VAL A 146 -44.89 7.34 26.66
CA VAL A 146 -45.41 8.70 26.44
C VAL A 146 -45.09 9.17 25.02
N VAL A 147 -43.87 8.92 24.51
CA VAL A 147 -43.51 9.22 23.11
C VAL A 147 -44.33 8.41 22.12
N GLU A 148 -44.51 7.11 22.36
CA GLU A 148 -45.37 6.25 21.53
C GLU A 148 -46.82 6.74 21.51
N ARG A 149 -47.36 7.11 22.66
CA ARG A 149 -48.73 7.65 22.80
C ARG A 149 -48.87 9.03 22.15
N LEU A 150 -47.85 9.89 22.23
CA LEU A 150 -47.84 11.16 21.49
C LEU A 150 -47.94 10.91 19.99
N ASN A 151 -47.20 9.93 19.47
CA ASN A 151 -47.20 9.59 18.05
C ASN A 151 -48.53 9.01 17.56
N THR A 152 -49.27 8.29 18.40
CA THR A 152 -50.62 7.80 18.04
C THR A 152 -51.68 8.91 18.08
N GLN A 153 -51.50 9.91 18.93
CA GLN A 153 -52.41 11.07 19.05
C GLN A 153 -52.21 12.11 17.94
N THR A 154 -51.03 12.17 17.33
CA THR A 154 -50.69 13.18 16.33
C THR A 154 -51.13 12.70 14.93
N GLN A 155 -52.26 13.21 14.41
CA GLN A 155 -52.82 12.79 13.11
C GLN A 155 -52.01 13.24 11.87
N ASN A 156 -51.01 14.10 12.03
CA ASN A 156 -50.21 14.66 10.93
C ASN A 156 -48.75 14.37 11.17
N ASN A 157 -48.06 13.70 10.22
CA ASN A 157 -46.62 13.48 9.92
C ASN A 157 -45.46 13.99 10.83
N SER A 158 -45.71 14.51 12.03
CA SER A 158 -44.77 15.02 13.01
C SER A 158 -44.50 13.94 14.05
N LYS A 159 -43.93 12.84 13.58
CA LYS A 159 -43.47 11.76 14.44
C LYS A 159 -42.38 12.29 15.37
N THR A 160 -42.55 12.08 16.67
CA THR A 160 -41.57 12.34 17.71
C THR A 160 -40.68 11.12 17.87
N ILE A 161 -39.38 11.33 17.94
CA ILE A 161 -38.38 10.28 18.09
C ILE A 161 -37.51 10.52 19.31
N ILE A 162 -36.97 9.43 19.85
CA ILE A 162 -35.89 9.46 20.84
C ILE A 162 -34.59 9.19 20.07
N LEU A 163 -33.68 10.16 20.14
CA LEU A 163 -32.38 10.12 19.48
C LEU A 163 -31.31 10.32 20.55
N GLU A 164 -30.61 9.25 20.91
CA GLU A 164 -29.67 9.21 22.04
C GLU A 164 -30.37 9.74 23.32
N GLU A 165 -29.88 10.84 23.92
CA GLU A 165 -30.49 11.49 25.08
C GLU A 165 -31.57 12.54 24.75
N PHE A 166 -31.89 12.77 23.48
CA PHE A 166 -32.81 13.81 23.03
C PHE A 166 -34.16 13.25 22.60
N VAL A 167 -35.23 14.00 22.87
CA VAL A 167 -36.59 13.78 22.34
C VAL A 167 -36.97 14.98 21.49
N LEU A 168 -37.26 14.74 20.22
CA LEU A 168 -37.50 15.80 19.25
C LEU A 168 -38.39 15.33 18.09
N SER A 169 -38.84 16.27 17.28
CA SER A 169 -39.64 16.01 16.07
C SER A 169 -38.75 15.50 14.94
N GLU A 170 -39.07 14.34 14.35
CA GLU A 170 -38.35 13.75 13.23
C GLU A 170 -38.34 14.69 12.01
N PRO A 171 -39.45 15.33 11.59
CA PRO A 171 -39.41 16.35 10.55
C PRO A 171 -38.49 17.55 10.86
N ALA A 172 -38.39 17.97 12.12
CA ALA A 172 -37.51 19.08 12.48
C ALA A 172 -36.03 18.69 12.33
N LEU A 173 -35.66 17.48 12.75
CA LEU A 173 -34.31 16.95 12.52
C LEU A 173 -33.98 16.81 11.04
N GLU A 174 -34.91 16.27 10.24
CA GLU A 174 -34.71 16.14 8.80
C GLU A 174 -34.61 17.51 8.12
N SER A 175 -35.39 18.50 8.56
CA SER A 175 -35.24 19.89 8.09
C SER A 175 -33.85 20.46 8.40
N ALA A 176 -33.35 20.29 9.62
CA ALA A 176 -32.02 20.75 10.00
C ALA A 176 -30.91 20.04 9.19
N LYS A 177 -31.05 18.72 8.97
CA LYS A 177 -30.15 17.96 8.07
C LYS A 177 -30.18 18.49 6.65
N THR A 178 -31.37 18.72 6.08
CA THR A 178 -31.51 19.27 4.73
C THR A 178 -30.86 20.64 4.63
N GLN A 179 -31.10 21.55 5.58
CA GLN A 179 -30.46 22.86 5.61
C GLN A 179 -28.92 22.76 5.71
N PHE A 180 -28.41 21.81 6.50
CA PHE A 180 -26.98 21.54 6.60
C PHE A 180 -26.40 21.03 5.28
N TYR A 181 -27.07 20.08 4.63
CA TYR A 181 -26.68 19.52 3.34
C TYR A 181 -26.73 20.56 2.22
N ASP A 182 -27.78 21.38 2.19
CA ASP A 182 -27.91 22.49 1.24
C ASP A 182 -26.79 23.52 1.45
N THR A 183 -26.39 23.75 2.70
CA THR A 183 -25.25 24.63 3.01
C THR A 183 -23.93 24.05 2.52
N LEU A 184 -23.70 22.75 2.75
CA LEU A 184 -22.53 22.04 2.21
C LEU A 184 -22.48 22.11 0.67
N ASN A 185 -23.60 21.92 -0.01
CA ASN A 185 -23.69 21.98 -1.48
C ASN A 185 -23.40 23.38 -2.06
N LYS A 186 -23.54 24.46 -1.27
CA LYS A 186 -23.23 25.83 -1.71
C LYS A 186 -21.74 26.14 -1.73
N TYR A 187 -20.91 25.36 -1.03
CA TYR A 187 -19.47 25.57 -1.07
C TYR A 187 -18.92 25.24 -2.46
N GLU A 188 -17.99 26.06 -2.93
CA GLU A 188 -17.30 25.84 -4.20
C GLU A 188 -15.92 25.21 -4.05
N GLN A 189 -15.46 25.02 -2.82
CA GLN A 189 -14.14 24.51 -2.45
C GLN A 189 -14.29 23.43 -1.36
N PRO A 190 -13.30 22.53 -1.19
CA PRO A 190 -13.29 21.58 -0.08
C PRO A 190 -13.45 22.27 1.27
N VAL A 191 -14.28 21.71 2.14
CA VAL A 191 -14.60 22.27 3.46
C VAL A 191 -14.60 21.18 4.53
N GLU A 192 -14.09 21.51 5.71
CA GLU A 192 -14.16 20.59 6.86
C GLU A 192 -15.59 20.55 7.38
N ILE A 193 -16.22 19.37 7.42
CA ILE A 193 -17.64 19.22 7.76
C ILE A 193 -17.94 19.79 9.16
N SER A 194 -17.01 19.61 10.10
CA SER A 194 -17.07 20.10 11.48
C SER A 194 -17.02 21.63 11.61
N SER A 195 -16.59 22.35 10.56
CA SER A 195 -16.45 23.81 10.56
C SER A 195 -17.69 24.53 10.02
N VAL A 196 -18.63 23.79 9.43
CA VAL A 196 -19.82 24.36 8.79
C VAL A 196 -20.90 24.65 9.83
N GLU A 197 -21.38 25.89 9.83
CA GLU A 197 -22.48 26.35 10.69
C GLU A 197 -23.73 26.61 9.86
N ILE A 198 -24.89 26.35 10.45
CA ILE A 198 -26.19 26.76 9.92
C ILE A 198 -27.00 27.50 11.00
N ASP A 199 -27.81 28.46 10.58
CA ASP A 199 -28.76 29.11 11.47
C ASP A 199 -30.00 28.23 11.63
N ASP A 200 -29.90 27.24 12.52
CA ASP A 200 -30.98 26.37 12.96
C ASP A 200 -30.83 26.09 14.46
N ASP A 201 -31.93 26.20 15.22
CA ASP A 201 -31.91 26.10 16.68
C ASP A 201 -31.58 24.69 17.20
N LEU A 202 -31.90 23.64 16.44
CA LEU A 202 -31.47 22.28 16.78
C LEU A 202 -29.97 22.11 16.52
N PHE A 203 -29.47 22.71 15.44
CA PHE A 203 -28.06 22.61 15.07
C PHE A 203 -27.13 23.37 16.03
N LYS A 204 -27.62 24.38 16.76
CA LYS A 204 -26.87 25.08 17.82
C LYS A 204 -26.53 24.18 19.02
N ASN A 205 -27.25 23.06 19.22
CA ASN A 205 -26.91 22.09 20.26
C ASN A 205 -25.76 21.17 19.78
N GLU A 206 -24.65 21.14 20.49
CA GLU A 206 -23.45 20.38 20.10
C GLU A 206 -23.69 18.86 19.94
N GLY A 207 -24.54 18.27 20.78
CA GLY A 207 -24.88 16.84 20.70
C GLY A 207 -25.66 16.53 19.43
N ILE A 208 -26.70 17.30 19.14
CA ILE A 208 -27.51 17.16 17.92
C ILE A 208 -26.67 17.47 16.67
N ARG A 209 -25.84 18.52 16.71
CA ARG A 209 -24.87 18.88 15.66
C ARG A 209 -23.95 17.71 15.33
N ALA A 210 -23.37 17.07 16.34
CA ALA A 210 -22.50 15.92 16.15
C ALA A 210 -23.23 14.77 15.43
N ILE A 211 -24.51 14.54 15.73
CA ILE A 211 -25.31 13.51 15.06
C ILE A 211 -25.58 13.86 13.59
N ILE A 212 -25.92 15.12 13.29
CA ILE A 212 -26.14 15.60 11.93
C ILE A 212 -24.85 15.52 11.11
N VAL A 213 -23.72 15.97 11.65
CA VAL A 213 -22.40 15.87 11.03
C VAL A 213 -22.04 14.41 10.72
N LYS A 214 -22.24 13.49 11.67
CA LYS A 214 -22.02 12.05 11.49
C LYS A 214 -22.89 11.42 10.41
N SER A 215 -24.00 12.04 10.00
CA SER A 215 -24.85 11.53 8.92
C SER A 215 -24.37 11.88 7.50
N VAL A 216 -23.42 12.81 7.34
CA VAL A 216 -22.91 13.25 6.03
C VAL A 216 -22.36 12.10 5.16
N PRO A 217 -21.52 11.17 5.68
CA PRO A 217 -21.05 10.03 4.88
C PRO A 217 -22.16 9.09 4.39
N LYS A 218 -23.28 9.03 5.11
CA LYS A 218 -24.44 8.24 4.67
C LYS A 218 -25.21 9.00 3.59
N ALA A 219 -25.36 10.33 3.72
CA ALA A 219 -26.03 11.18 2.74
C ALA A 219 -25.30 11.23 1.39
N VAL A 220 -23.97 11.23 1.39
CA VAL A 220 -23.17 11.14 0.14
C VAL A 220 -23.38 9.78 -0.53
N ARG A 221 -23.36 8.68 0.23
CA ARG A 221 -23.57 7.31 -0.29
C ARG A 221 -24.97 7.08 -0.83
N SER A 222 -25.99 7.71 -0.24
CA SER A 222 -27.39 7.61 -0.69
C SER A 222 -27.71 8.57 -1.85
N GLY A 223 -26.78 9.45 -2.24
CA GLY A 223 -27.00 10.46 -3.28
C GLY A 223 -27.83 11.66 -2.83
N GLN A 224 -28.13 11.78 -1.53
CA GLN A 224 -28.82 12.95 -0.97
C GLN A 224 -27.92 14.19 -0.91
N LEU A 225 -26.61 14.01 -0.78
CA LEU A 225 -25.61 15.06 -0.82
C LEU A 225 -24.67 14.85 -2.02
N GLN A 226 -24.51 15.86 -2.87
CA GLN A 226 -23.74 15.77 -4.11
C GLN A 226 -22.28 16.17 -3.86
N GLY A 227 -21.38 15.18 -3.92
CA GLY A 227 -19.95 15.39 -3.75
C GLY A 227 -19.24 14.12 -3.31
N LYS A 228 -18.06 14.28 -2.72
CA LYS A 228 -17.30 13.17 -2.11
C LYS A 228 -16.72 13.57 -0.76
N ILE A 229 -16.34 12.58 0.05
CA ILE A 229 -15.62 12.79 1.30
C ILE A 229 -14.19 12.31 1.11
N GLU A 230 -13.22 13.17 1.44
CA GLU A 230 -11.80 12.81 1.45
C GLU A 230 -11.34 12.44 2.87
N LYS A 231 -10.09 11.97 3.01
CA LYS A 231 -9.54 11.57 4.31
C LYS A 231 -9.59 12.76 5.29
N GLY A 232 -10.18 12.55 6.46
CA GLY A 232 -10.22 13.55 7.54
C GLY A 232 -11.44 14.49 7.48
N ASP A 233 -12.65 13.94 7.38
CA ASP A 233 -13.93 14.66 7.47
C ASP A 233 -14.06 15.92 6.60
N THR A 234 -13.35 15.93 5.46
CA THR A 234 -13.42 17.00 4.47
C THR A 234 -14.43 16.64 3.40
N PHE A 235 -15.45 17.48 3.23
CA PHE A 235 -16.41 17.39 2.15
C PHE A 235 -15.88 18.14 0.92
N VAL A 236 -15.86 17.46 -0.22
CA VAL A 236 -15.52 18.04 -1.53
C VAL A 236 -16.81 18.18 -2.32
N PRO A 237 -17.32 19.42 -2.50
CA PRO A 237 -18.58 19.67 -3.21
C PRO A 237 -18.51 19.28 -4.70
N GLU A 238 -19.65 18.87 -5.26
CA GLU A 238 -19.78 18.55 -6.70
C GLU A 238 -19.30 19.68 -7.61
N ALA A 239 -19.56 20.95 -7.26
CA ALA A 239 -19.08 22.10 -8.02
C ALA A 239 -17.54 22.14 -8.11
N SER A 240 -16.85 21.82 -7.00
CA SER A 240 -15.39 21.72 -6.96
C SER A 240 -14.88 20.57 -7.84
N ILE A 241 -15.57 19.42 -7.80
CA ILE A 241 -15.27 18.24 -8.63
C ILE A 241 -15.39 18.61 -10.12
N ARG A 242 -16.51 19.21 -10.53
CA ARG A 242 -16.75 19.65 -11.91
C ARG A 242 -15.75 20.69 -12.38
N ARG A 243 -15.38 21.65 -11.53
CA ARG A 243 -14.34 22.63 -11.84
C ARG A 243 -12.99 21.95 -12.07
N ALA A 244 -12.62 21.01 -11.21
CA ALA A 244 -11.39 20.24 -11.39
C ALA A 244 -11.41 19.43 -12.68
N GLN A 245 -12.50 18.72 -12.97
CA GLN A 245 -12.71 17.99 -14.22
C GLN A 245 -12.58 18.89 -15.46
N LYS A 246 -13.22 20.06 -15.44
CA LYS A 246 -13.11 21.07 -16.51
C LYS A 246 -11.68 21.57 -16.69
N ASN A 247 -10.94 21.79 -15.59
CA ASN A 247 -9.53 22.19 -15.65
C ASN A 247 -8.67 21.11 -16.30
N TYR A 248 -8.89 19.83 -15.99
CA TYR A 248 -8.20 18.72 -16.65
C TYR A 248 -8.61 18.57 -18.12
N ALA A 249 -9.88 18.79 -18.47
CA ALA A 249 -10.31 18.84 -19.87
C ALA A 249 -9.63 19.98 -20.66
N ASN A 250 -9.52 21.17 -20.05
CA ASN A 250 -8.80 22.30 -20.65
C ASN A 250 -7.31 21.99 -20.78
N GLY A 251 -6.71 21.33 -19.78
CA GLY A 251 -5.33 20.85 -19.82
C GLY A 251 -5.10 19.86 -20.96
N LEU A 252 -6.02 18.92 -21.17
CA LEU A 252 -5.98 18.00 -22.32
C LEU A 252 -6.03 18.75 -23.65
N LYS A 253 -6.89 19.77 -23.78
CA LYS A 253 -6.97 20.60 -24.99
C LYS A 253 -5.70 21.42 -25.24
N ALA A 254 -5.10 21.97 -24.19
CA ALA A 254 -3.92 22.82 -24.29
C ALA A 254 -2.63 22.02 -24.53
N ASN A 255 -2.45 20.93 -23.78
CA ASN A 255 -1.22 20.13 -23.80
C ASN A 255 -1.30 18.94 -24.76
N GLY A 256 -2.50 18.53 -25.15
CA GLY A 256 -2.73 17.39 -26.03
C GLY A 256 -2.65 16.02 -25.34
N ILE A 257 -2.44 15.98 -24.02
CA ILE A 257 -2.31 14.74 -23.24
C ILE A 257 -2.75 14.92 -21.77
N VAL A 258 -3.35 13.88 -21.20
CA VAL A 258 -3.70 13.80 -19.76
C VAL A 258 -3.64 12.36 -19.24
N ALA A 259 -3.20 12.18 -17.99
CA ALA A 259 -3.17 10.87 -17.35
C ALA A 259 -4.57 10.45 -16.84
N ILE A 260 -4.97 9.21 -17.13
CA ILE A 260 -6.26 8.63 -16.71
C ILE A 260 -6.37 8.59 -15.18
N GLU A 261 -5.26 8.35 -14.47
CA GLU A 261 -5.26 8.35 -13.00
C GLU A 261 -5.62 9.73 -12.42
N GLN A 262 -5.19 10.81 -13.06
CA GLN A 262 -5.53 12.17 -12.63
C GLN A 262 -7.01 12.46 -12.83
N LEU A 263 -7.60 12.00 -13.93
CA LEU A 263 -9.04 12.08 -14.18
C LEU A 263 -9.84 11.30 -13.12
N LYS A 264 -9.39 10.09 -12.77
CA LYS A 264 -10.00 9.29 -11.69
C LYS A 264 -9.92 10.00 -10.33
N LYS A 265 -8.78 10.64 -10.00
CA LYS A 265 -8.59 11.39 -8.74
C LYS A 265 -9.57 12.57 -8.61
N VAL A 266 -9.88 13.24 -9.72
CA VAL A 266 -10.90 14.31 -9.76
C VAL A 266 -12.33 13.80 -9.96
N GLY A 267 -12.58 12.51 -9.76
CA GLY A 267 -13.93 11.95 -9.71
C GLY A 267 -14.55 11.64 -11.06
N VAL A 268 -13.77 11.55 -12.14
CA VAL A 268 -14.26 10.98 -13.42
C VAL A 268 -14.50 9.49 -13.23
N LYS A 269 -15.78 9.09 -13.18
CA LYS A 269 -16.20 7.69 -13.01
C LYS A 269 -16.23 6.93 -14.32
N ASN A 270 -16.75 7.56 -15.37
CA ASN A 270 -16.80 7.01 -16.72
C ASN A 270 -15.93 7.89 -17.64
N LEU A 271 -14.85 7.30 -18.16
CA LEU A 271 -13.91 8.00 -19.02
C LEU A 271 -14.55 8.36 -20.37
N ASP A 272 -15.35 7.46 -20.95
CA ASP A 272 -15.94 7.64 -22.27
C ASP A 272 -16.97 8.78 -22.27
N GLU A 273 -17.83 8.84 -21.25
CA GLU A 273 -18.79 9.93 -21.07
C GLU A 273 -18.08 11.28 -20.89
N PHE A 274 -17.04 11.32 -20.05
CA PHE A 274 -16.26 12.54 -19.83
C PHE A 274 -15.62 13.05 -21.13
N LEU A 275 -15.03 12.14 -21.91
CA LEU A 275 -14.40 12.49 -23.19
C LEU A 275 -15.44 12.95 -24.21
N ALA A 276 -16.59 12.27 -24.32
CA ALA A 276 -17.67 12.67 -25.23
C ALA A 276 -18.26 14.06 -24.89
N GLU A 277 -18.32 14.42 -23.61
CA GLU A 277 -18.82 15.74 -23.17
C GLU A 277 -17.80 16.87 -23.42
N HIS A 278 -16.50 16.59 -23.33
CA HIS A 278 -15.47 17.63 -23.29
C HIS A 278 -14.59 17.70 -24.55
N VAL A 279 -14.52 16.63 -25.35
CA VAL A 279 -13.62 16.47 -26.50
C VAL A 279 -14.42 15.96 -27.69
N GLU A 280 -14.12 16.47 -28.89
CA GLU A 280 -14.82 16.05 -30.11
C GLU A 280 -14.54 14.57 -30.43
N GLU A 281 -15.59 13.82 -30.76
CA GLU A 281 -15.48 12.39 -31.07
C GLU A 281 -14.48 12.13 -32.20
N GLY A 282 -13.65 11.11 -32.03
CA GLY A 282 -12.64 10.74 -33.02
C GLY A 282 -11.40 11.66 -33.06
N THR A 283 -11.30 12.68 -32.21
CA THR A 283 -10.09 13.53 -32.12
C THR A 283 -9.07 13.08 -31.07
N TYR A 284 -9.43 12.10 -30.23
CA TYR A 284 -8.59 11.57 -29.17
C TYR A 284 -8.28 10.08 -29.36
N ILE A 285 -7.25 9.60 -28.65
CA ILE A 285 -6.83 8.21 -28.56
C ILE A 285 -6.69 7.88 -27.08
N VAL A 286 -7.40 6.84 -26.62
CA VAL A 286 -7.28 6.32 -25.26
C VAL A 286 -6.20 5.24 -25.26
N LEU A 287 -5.18 5.45 -24.45
CA LEU A 287 -4.10 4.49 -24.19
C LEU A 287 -4.32 3.83 -22.82
N THR A 288 -3.33 3.08 -22.33
CA THR A 288 -3.45 2.30 -21.09
C THR A 288 -3.54 3.22 -19.87
N GLU A 289 -2.72 4.26 -19.85
CA GLU A 289 -2.54 5.17 -18.71
C GLU A 289 -2.90 6.61 -19.07
N ASN A 290 -2.96 6.95 -20.36
CA ASN A 290 -3.11 8.32 -20.85
C ASN A 290 -4.21 8.43 -21.91
N VAL A 291 -4.78 9.64 -22.02
CA VAL A 291 -5.57 10.05 -23.17
C VAL A 291 -4.80 11.12 -23.92
N ILE A 292 -4.67 10.96 -25.23
CA ILE A 292 -3.95 11.90 -26.11
C ILE A 292 -4.85 12.43 -27.21
N LEU A 293 -4.60 13.64 -27.69
CA LEU A 293 -5.24 14.18 -28.89
C LEU A 293 -4.45 13.78 -30.14
N LYS A 294 -5.13 13.57 -31.26
CA LYS A 294 -4.47 13.32 -32.56
C LYS A 294 -3.56 14.49 -32.97
N SER A 295 -3.98 15.73 -32.68
CA SER A 295 -3.17 16.94 -32.89
C SER A 295 -1.85 16.94 -32.11
N TYR A 296 -1.79 16.27 -30.96
CA TYR A 296 -0.57 16.10 -30.19
C TYR A 296 0.45 15.24 -30.95
N VAL A 297 -0.02 14.12 -31.50
CA VAL A 297 0.80 13.20 -32.33
C VAL A 297 1.29 13.92 -33.58
N GLU A 298 0.43 14.70 -34.25
CA GLU A 298 0.79 15.47 -35.44
C GLU A 298 1.88 16.52 -35.15
N ARG A 299 1.75 17.23 -34.03
CA ARG A 299 2.74 18.24 -33.61
C ARG A 299 4.11 17.62 -33.37
N ILE A 300 4.18 16.49 -32.65
CA ILE A 300 5.46 15.80 -32.39
C ILE A 300 6.03 15.23 -33.68
N ALA A 301 5.20 14.62 -34.54
CA ALA A 301 5.64 14.12 -35.83
C ALA A 301 6.29 15.23 -36.67
N ALA A 302 5.69 16.42 -36.71
CA ALA A 302 6.24 17.56 -37.44
C ALA A 302 7.60 18.02 -36.88
N GLU A 303 7.79 17.99 -35.55
CA GLU A 303 9.06 18.33 -34.90
C GLU A 303 10.16 17.30 -35.22
N VAL A 304 9.80 16.01 -35.20
CA VAL A 304 10.69 14.90 -35.60
C VAL A 304 11.07 15.03 -37.06
N SER A 305 10.10 15.23 -37.95
CA SER A 305 10.32 15.42 -39.39
C SER A 305 11.19 16.64 -39.68
N ALA A 306 11.02 17.75 -38.96
CA ALA A 306 11.84 18.95 -39.13
C ALA A 306 13.30 18.71 -38.72
N THR A 307 13.52 17.98 -37.62
CA THR A 307 14.86 17.58 -37.17
C THR A 307 15.51 16.64 -38.19
N PHE A 308 14.77 15.63 -38.64
CA PHE A 308 15.24 14.67 -39.64
C PHE A 308 15.58 15.34 -40.98
N LYS A 309 14.78 16.30 -41.45
CA LYS A 309 15.08 17.09 -42.67
C LYS A 309 16.37 17.88 -42.58
N ARG A 310 16.70 18.39 -41.40
CA ARG A 310 17.88 19.23 -41.20
C ARG A 310 19.15 18.39 -41.02
N ASP A 311 19.05 17.32 -40.22
CA ASP A 311 20.21 16.62 -39.69
C ASP A 311 20.40 15.21 -40.30
N HIS A 312 19.48 14.76 -41.18
CA HIS A 312 19.39 13.36 -41.68
C HIS A 312 19.33 12.30 -40.58
N PHE A 313 19.01 12.75 -39.36
CA PHE A 313 19.04 12.02 -38.10
C PHE A 313 17.97 12.61 -37.18
N ALA A 314 17.25 11.77 -36.45
CA ALA A 314 16.40 12.24 -35.35
C ALA A 314 16.40 11.26 -34.18
N ASP A 315 16.51 11.81 -32.97
CA ASP A 315 16.37 11.08 -31.71
C ASP A 315 14.90 11.02 -31.31
N VAL A 316 14.32 9.85 -31.51
CA VAL A 316 12.89 9.58 -31.38
C VAL A 316 12.44 9.65 -29.91
N TYR A 317 13.32 9.31 -28.97
CA TYR A 317 12.97 9.27 -27.54
C TYR A 317 13.24 10.59 -26.83
N ASN A 318 14.09 11.46 -27.38
CA ASN A 318 14.41 12.76 -26.77
C ASN A 318 13.33 13.82 -26.99
N PHE A 319 12.31 13.53 -27.80
CA PHE A 319 11.12 14.39 -27.88
C PHE A 319 10.35 14.35 -26.56
N THR A 320 10.09 15.53 -26.01
CA THR A 320 9.45 15.66 -24.69
C THR A 320 7.98 15.25 -24.78
N LEU A 321 7.65 14.08 -24.22
CA LEU A 321 6.28 13.65 -24.02
C LEU A 321 5.79 14.06 -22.64
N VAL A 322 5.10 15.19 -22.57
CA VAL A 322 4.65 15.77 -21.30
C VAL A 322 3.75 14.78 -20.56
N GLY A 323 4.13 14.44 -19.32
CA GLY A 323 3.31 13.58 -18.45
C GLY A 323 3.39 12.08 -18.71
N VAL A 324 4.27 11.63 -19.61
CA VAL A 324 4.48 10.20 -19.91
C VAL A 324 5.84 9.75 -19.40
N GLY A 325 5.87 8.67 -18.61
CA GLY A 325 7.12 8.06 -18.15
C GLY A 325 8.01 7.59 -19.30
N GLN A 326 9.31 7.42 -19.03
CA GLN A 326 10.30 7.01 -20.04
C GLN A 326 10.14 5.54 -20.47
N GLU A 327 9.67 4.67 -19.58
CA GLU A 327 9.52 3.24 -19.86
C GLU A 327 8.05 2.75 -19.75
N THR A 328 7.09 3.52 -20.29
CA THR A 328 5.68 3.12 -20.28
C THR A 328 5.21 2.54 -21.62
N PRO A 329 4.26 1.57 -21.63
CA PRO A 329 3.63 1.09 -22.85
C PRO A 329 3.02 2.22 -23.69
N ASP A 330 2.49 3.23 -23.02
CA ASP A 330 1.89 4.42 -23.64
C ASP A 330 2.93 5.26 -24.39
N ARG A 331 4.15 5.42 -23.85
CA ARG A 331 5.25 6.09 -24.57
C ARG A 331 5.53 5.38 -25.89
N ASN A 332 5.69 4.06 -25.84
CA ASN A 332 5.96 3.27 -27.04
C ASN A 332 4.83 3.39 -28.06
N ALA A 333 3.57 3.36 -27.60
CA ALA A 333 2.41 3.54 -28.47
C ALA A 333 2.40 4.94 -29.13
N ILE A 334 2.66 6.01 -28.37
CA ILE A 334 2.76 7.38 -28.90
C ILE A 334 3.88 7.49 -29.93
N ILE A 335 5.04 6.90 -29.64
CA ILE A 335 6.18 6.91 -30.56
C ILE A 335 5.83 6.24 -31.89
N GLN A 336 5.22 5.05 -31.84
CA GLN A 336 4.79 4.35 -33.05
C GLN A 336 3.78 5.17 -33.86
N LEU A 337 2.86 5.87 -33.19
CA LEU A 337 1.87 6.72 -33.85
C LEU A 337 2.52 7.88 -34.61
N PHE A 338 3.47 8.60 -34.00
CA PHE A 338 4.12 9.71 -34.70
C PHE A 338 5.13 9.22 -35.74
N LEU A 339 5.86 8.12 -35.50
CA LEU A 339 6.80 7.55 -36.48
C LEU A 339 6.10 7.12 -37.75
N LYS A 340 4.91 6.52 -37.65
CA LYS A 340 4.08 6.20 -38.82
C LYS A 340 3.80 7.44 -39.67
N ARG A 341 3.63 8.60 -39.03
CA ARG A 341 3.40 9.88 -39.72
C ARG A 341 4.69 10.42 -40.34
N VAL A 342 5.81 10.34 -39.63
CA VAL A 342 7.14 10.73 -40.13
C VAL A 342 7.50 9.90 -41.37
N TYR A 343 7.42 8.56 -41.30
CA TYR A 343 7.72 7.70 -42.46
C TYR A 343 6.82 7.98 -43.66
N ALA A 344 5.56 8.34 -43.44
CA ALA A 344 4.64 8.71 -44.52
C ALA A 344 5.01 10.06 -45.18
N GLU A 345 5.75 10.92 -44.50
CA GLU A 345 6.23 12.21 -45.04
C GLU A 345 7.46 12.05 -45.95
N PHE A 346 8.23 10.97 -45.78
CA PHE A 346 9.44 10.67 -46.57
C PHE A 346 9.34 9.30 -47.26
N PRO A 347 8.43 9.13 -48.23
CA PRO A 347 8.17 7.82 -48.84
C PRO A 347 9.38 7.27 -49.63
N ASP A 348 10.26 8.13 -50.11
CA ASP A 348 11.42 7.77 -50.93
C ASP A 348 12.71 7.59 -50.12
N THR A 349 12.71 7.93 -48.83
CA THR A 349 13.88 7.80 -47.95
C THR A 349 13.96 6.39 -47.38
N LYS A 350 15.14 5.77 -47.50
CA LYS A 350 15.43 4.52 -46.78
C LYS A 350 15.85 4.86 -45.36
N PHE A 351 15.00 4.50 -44.40
CA PHE A 351 15.30 4.70 -42.99
C PHE A 351 16.09 3.53 -42.42
N SER A 352 17.19 3.84 -41.75
CA SER A 352 17.85 2.96 -40.81
C SER A 352 17.31 3.21 -39.41
N MET A 353 16.77 2.15 -38.80
CA MET A 353 16.22 2.16 -37.45
C MET A 353 17.30 1.69 -36.47
N VAL A 354 17.74 2.58 -35.60
CA VAL A 354 18.79 2.29 -34.62
C VAL A 354 18.13 2.05 -33.26
N PHE A 355 18.41 0.89 -32.67
CA PHE A 355 17.94 0.50 -31.34
C PHE A 355 19.14 0.48 -30.39
N THR A 356 18.99 1.05 -29.19
CA THR A 356 20.05 1.07 -28.16
C THR A 356 20.10 -0.21 -27.32
N LYS A 357 19.09 -1.08 -27.44
CA LYS A 357 19.00 -2.40 -26.81
C LYS A 357 18.74 -3.46 -27.88
N GLU A 358 19.25 -4.68 -27.70
CA GLU A 358 18.91 -5.80 -28.59
C GLU A 358 17.40 -6.09 -28.54
N VAL A 359 16.71 -5.75 -29.62
CA VAL A 359 15.28 -6.06 -29.80
C VAL A 359 15.16 -7.35 -30.60
N ASN A 360 14.57 -8.37 -29.97
CA ASN A 360 14.28 -9.64 -30.60
C ASN A 360 13.53 -9.42 -31.92
N LYS A 361 13.84 -10.20 -32.97
CA LYS A 361 13.27 -9.96 -34.32
C LYS A 361 11.73 -9.94 -34.34
N LYS A 362 11.09 -10.65 -33.41
CA LYS A 362 9.63 -10.67 -33.25
C LYS A 362 9.07 -9.37 -32.68
N ASP A 363 9.83 -8.68 -31.82
CA ASP A 363 9.42 -7.50 -31.07
C ASP A 363 9.84 -6.18 -31.75
N ARG A 364 10.63 -6.25 -32.83
CA ARG A 364 11.00 -5.07 -33.66
C ARG A 364 9.80 -4.36 -34.31
N LYS A 365 8.65 -5.04 -34.42
CA LYS A 365 7.42 -4.44 -34.94
C LYS A 365 6.65 -3.63 -33.91
N THR A 366 6.89 -3.87 -32.62
CA THR A 366 6.16 -3.26 -31.50
C THR A 366 7.04 -2.32 -30.69
N THR A 367 8.36 -2.54 -30.72
CA THR A 367 9.36 -1.69 -30.05
C THR A 367 9.76 -0.54 -30.97
N PRO A 368 9.63 0.73 -30.54
CA PRO A 368 10.07 1.85 -31.36
C PRO A 368 11.60 1.98 -31.37
N PRO A 369 12.20 2.39 -32.51
CA PRO A 369 13.63 2.69 -32.57
C PRO A 369 13.97 3.90 -31.72
N ASN A 370 15.19 3.91 -31.19
CA ASN A 370 15.73 5.05 -30.45
C ASN A 370 16.06 6.20 -31.39
N TYR A 371 16.59 5.87 -32.57
CA TYR A 371 16.94 6.85 -33.59
C TYR A 371 16.44 6.40 -34.97
N ILE A 372 16.13 7.39 -35.80
CA ILE A 372 15.93 7.22 -37.23
C ILE A 372 17.01 7.98 -37.98
N VAL A 373 17.64 7.31 -38.95
CA VAL A 373 18.74 7.87 -39.75
C VAL A 373 18.46 7.59 -41.22
N ASP A 374 18.86 8.51 -42.08
CA ASP A 374 18.94 8.23 -43.52
C ASP A 374 20.01 7.16 -43.77
N ALA A 375 19.64 6.07 -44.43
CA ALA A 375 20.54 4.95 -44.71
C ALA A 375 21.74 5.36 -45.59
N GLU A 376 21.59 6.39 -46.44
CA GLU A 376 22.70 6.92 -47.23
C GLU A 376 23.67 7.72 -46.36
N PHE A 377 23.15 8.53 -45.44
CA PHE A 377 23.95 9.26 -44.45
C PHE A 377 24.70 8.29 -43.51
N GLU A 378 24.03 7.26 -43.00
CA GLU A 378 24.65 6.21 -42.18
C GLU A 378 25.78 5.51 -42.95
N LYS A 379 25.54 5.15 -44.21
CA LYS A 379 26.56 4.53 -45.06
C LYS A 379 27.77 5.46 -45.26
N ASN A 380 27.55 6.74 -45.50
CA ASN A 380 28.62 7.71 -45.70
C ASN A 380 29.47 7.88 -44.43
N ILE A 381 28.84 7.98 -43.26
CA ILE A 381 29.55 8.00 -41.97
C ILE A 381 30.36 6.72 -41.77
N LEU A 382 29.79 5.54 -42.09
CA LEU A 382 30.50 4.27 -41.95
C LEU A 382 31.72 4.16 -42.88
N GLU A 383 31.66 4.74 -44.08
CA GLU A 383 32.80 4.77 -45.01
C GLU A 383 33.86 5.80 -44.58
N GLU A 384 33.46 6.94 -44.02
CA GLU A 384 34.36 7.96 -43.48
C GLU A 384 35.10 7.45 -42.22
N LEU A 385 34.40 6.74 -41.33
CA LEU A 385 34.98 6.03 -40.20
C LEU A 385 36.00 4.96 -40.63
N LYS A 386 35.76 4.24 -41.73
CA LYS A 386 36.71 3.25 -42.25
C LYS A 386 37.97 3.88 -42.85
N THR A 387 37.90 5.13 -43.29
CA THR A 387 38.99 5.82 -43.98
C THR A 387 39.84 6.69 -43.07
N GLU A 388 39.29 7.27 -41.99
CA GLU A 388 40.08 7.99 -40.97
C GLU A 388 40.82 7.06 -39.99
N PHE A 389 40.39 5.80 -39.83
CA PHE A 389 41.00 4.80 -38.93
C PHE A 389 41.87 3.77 -39.68
N VAL A 390 42.95 4.22 -40.34
CA VAL A 390 43.98 3.36 -40.97
C VAL A 390 45.13 3.09 -39.97
N PRO A 391 45.63 1.85 -39.84
CA PRO A 391 45.98 1.27 -38.54
C PRO A 391 47.37 1.64 -38.02
N THR A 392 47.39 2.27 -36.85
CA THR A 392 48.41 2.00 -35.83
C THR A 392 47.95 0.82 -34.97
N THR A 393 48.87 0.01 -34.48
CA THR A 393 48.66 -1.37 -33.97
C THR A 393 47.61 -1.58 -32.86
N ALA A 394 47.04 -0.52 -32.28
CA ALA A 394 45.86 -0.59 -31.40
C ALA A 394 44.51 -0.67 -32.16
N GLU A 395 44.46 -0.23 -33.42
CA GLU A 395 43.24 -0.17 -34.24
C GLU A 395 42.86 -1.53 -34.86
N ALA A 396 43.81 -2.46 -34.99
CA ALA A 396 43.52 -3.81 -35.48
C ALA A 396 42.61 -4.62 -34.53
N GLU A 397 42.60 -4.29 -33.23
CA GLU A 397 41.66 -4.87 -32.27
C GLU A 397 40.31 -4.17 -32.26
N VAL A 398 40.27 -2.86 -32.49
CA VAL A 398 39.01 -2.10 -32.61
C VAL A 398 38.23 -2.52 -33.87
N VAL A 399 38.92 -2.77 -34.99
CA VAL A 399 38.30 -3.27 -36.23
C VAL A 399 37.73 -4.70 -36.06
N LYS A 400 38.24 -5.52 -35.13
CA LYS A 400 37.61 -6.81 -34.77
C LYS A 400 36.32 -6.64 -33.97
N ILE A 401 36.15 -5.54 -33.25
CA ILE A 401 34.95 -5.24 -32.45
C ILE A 401 33.84 -4.65 -33.34
N VAL A 402 34.20 -3.98 -34.43
CA VAL A 402 33.26 -3.30 -35.36
C VAL A 402 33.10 -4.09 -36.66
N THR A 403 32.94 -5.41 -36.60
CA THR A 403 32.39 -6.16 -37.75
C THR A 403 30.86 -6.27 -37.62
N PRO A 404 30.11 -6.23 -38.75
CA PRO A 404 28.64 -6.25 -38.76
C PRO A 404 27.99 -7.45 -38.03
N GLU A 405 28.77 -8.48 -37.72
CA GLU A 405 28.33 -9.72 -37.11
C GLU A 405 28.23 -9.63 -35.57
N ASN A 406 28.96 -8.71 -34.92
CA ASN A 406 29.01 -8.56 -33.46
C ASN A 406 28.05 -7.50 -32.89
N TYR A 407 27.26 -6.83 -33.74
CA TYR A 407 26.31 -5.79 -33.35
C TYR A 407 25.00 -6.30 -32.73
N LYS A 408 24.81 -7.63 -32.64
CA LYS A 408 23.53 -8.20 -32.18
C LYS A 408 23.39 -8.17 -30.66
N ASP A 409 24.43 -8.46 -29.89
CA ASP A 409 24.24 -8.85 -28.47
C ASP A 409 24.43 -7.70 -27.44
N LEU A 410 24.30 -6.43 -27.83
CA LEU A 410 24.45 -5.29 -26.91
C LEU A 410 23.10 -4.78 -26.39
N ILE A 411 22.70 -5.26 -25.22
CA ILE A 411 21.62 -4.70 -24.38
C ILE A 411 22.27 -3.86 -23.28
N ILE A 412 21.85 -2.60 -23.08
CA ILE A 412 22.28 -1.76 -21.94
C ILE A 412 21.07 -1.11 -21.25
N TYR A 413 21.04 -1.21 -19.92
CA TYR A 413 20.05 -0.64 -19.00
C TYR A 413 20.31 0.86 -18.75
N GLU A 414 19.26 1.64 -18.50
CA GLU A 414 19.34 3.01 -17.97
C GLU A 414 19.05 2.99 -16.47
N ASP A 415 19.73 3.86 -15.71
CA ASP A 415 19.28 4.25 -14.38
C ASP A 415 19.12 5.77 -14.30
N GLU A 416 18.13 6.18 -13.50
CA GLU A 416 17.36 7.41 -13.63
C GLU A 416 18.05 8.68 -13.10
N GLY A 417 17.85 9.79 -13.82
CA GLY A 417 17.80 11.13 -13.22
C GLY A 417 19.07 11.99 -13.35
N GLN A 418 19.06 12.93 -14.30
CA GLN A 418 19.06 14.38 -14.04
C GLN A 418 19.32 15.21 -15.31
N LEU A 419 18.45 16.22 -15.50
CA LEU A 419 18.60 17.46 -16.28
C LEU A 419 19.03 17.34 -17.75
N ALA A 420 18.03 17.39 -18.64
CA ALA A 420 18.20 17.76 -20.04
C ALA A 420 18.57 19.26 -20.13
N LEU A 421 19.78 19.56 -20.62
CA LEU A 421 20.15 20.91 -21.06
C LEU A 421 19.80 21.08 -22.55
N PRO A 422 19.20 22.21 -22.96
CA PRO A 422 18.97 22.51 -24.38
C PRO A 422 20.28 22.56 -25.16
N SER A 423 20.26 22.08 -26.41
CA SER A 423 21.42 21.97 -27.32
C SER A 423 22.20 23.26 -27.54
N THR A 424 21.60 24.42 -27.30
CA THR A 424 22.23 25.74 -27.44
C THR A 424 23.15 26.15 -26.28
N GLN A 425 23.11 25.45 -25.13
CA GLN A 425 23.94 25.77 -23.96
C GLN A 425 25.20 24.89 -23.84
N ILE A 426 25.32 23.83 -24.65
CA ILE A 426 26.50 22.94 -24.67
C ILE A 426 27.76 23.69 -25.14
N LEU A 427 27.59 24.69 -25.99
CA LEU A 427 28.67 25.57 -26.48
C LEU A 427 29.24 26.52 -25.41
N GLN A 428 28.63 26.59 -24.22
CA GLN A 428 29.09 27.41 -23.09
C GLN A 428 29.73 26.59 -21.96
N LEU A 429 29.79 25.27 -22.12
CA LEU A 429 30.38 24.39 -21.12
C LEU A 429 31.90 24.40 -21.25
N ASP A 430 32.59 24.64 -20.14
CA ASP A 430 34.04 24.50 -20.09
C ASP A 430 34.48 23.02 -20.03
N GLU A 431 35.76 22.75 -20.29
CA GLU A 431 36.34 21.39 -20.31
C GLU A 431 36.05 20.61 -19.02
N ARG A 432 35.96 21.29 -17.86
CA ARG A 432 35.63 20.66 -16.57
C ARG A 432 34.16 20.26 -16.48
N GLN A 433 33.24 21.08 -16.99
CA GLN A 433 31.81 20.77 -16.97
C GLN A 433 31.47 19.62 -17.91
N VAL A 434 32.12 19.55 -19.08
CA VAL A 434 31.98 18.44 -20.02
C VAL A 434 32.59 17.15 -19.43
N THR A 435 33.77 17.25 -18.82
CA THR A 435 34.43 16.12 -18.14
C THR A 435 33.59 15.57 -16.98
N ALA A 436 32.99 16.44 -16.16
CA ALA A 436 32.15 16.04 -15.04
C ALA A 436 30.82 15.41 -15.49
N HIS A 437 30.27 15.84 -16.63
CA HIS A 437 29.06 15.24 -17.21
C HIS A 437 29.35 13.84 -17.77
N LEU A 438 30.48 13.66 -18.46
CA LEU A 438 30.90 12.37 -19.04
C LEU A 438 31.37 11.37 -17.97
N GLN A 439 32.06 11.82 -16.92
CA GLN A 439 32.47 10.99 -15.79
C GLN A 439 31.28 10.50 -14.94
N LYS A 440 30.16 11.23 -14.93
CA LYS A 440 28.92 10.83 -14.24
C LYS A 440 28.14 9.71 -14.95
N GLN A 441 28.33 9.53 -16.26
CA GLN A 441 27.66 8.46 -17.03
C GLN A 441 28.44 7.14 -16.98
N GLN A 442 28.69 6.65 -15.76
CA GLN A 442 29.34 5.36 -15.52
C GLN A 442 28.51 4.21 -16.11
N GLY A 443 28.76 3.89 -17.38
CA GLY A 443 28.27 2.69 -18.05
C GLY A 443 27.26 2.94 -19.16
N ALA A 444 27.70 3.47 -20.31
CA ALA A 444 27.12 3.12 -21.62
C ALA A 444 28.07 3.52 -22.77
N VAL A 445 27.87 2.84 -23.89
CA VAL A 445 28.65 2.83 -25.13
C VAL A 445 28.17 3.96 -26.07
N LEU A 446 29.08 4.52 -26.88
CA LEU A 446 28.84 5.58 -27.87
C LEU A 446 27.81 5.18 -28.95
N PRO A 447 26.80 6.03 -29.23
CA PRO A 447 26.56 6.46 -30.63
C PRO A 447 26.28 7.97 -30.81
N LEU A 448 25.73 8.66 -29.82
CA LEU A 448 25.30 10.06 -29.96
C LEU A 448 26.45 11.08 -30.09
N PRO A 449 27.56 10.95 -29.32
CA PRO A 449 28.70 11.86 -29.46
C PRO A 449 29.44 11.68 -30.80
N LEU A 450 29.52 10.45 -31.32
CA LEU A 450 30.19 10.12 -32.59
C LEU A 450 29.42 10.65 -33.81
N ILE A 451 28.08 10.56 -33.81
CA ILE A 451 27.26 11.12 -34.90
C ILE A 451 27.31 12.66 -34.90
N ARG A 452 27.28 13.30 -33.73
CA ARG A 452 27.45 14.76 -33.61
C ARG A 452 28.84 15.26 -33.98
N TYR A 453 29.86 14.45 -33.72
CA TYR A 453 31.24 14.71 -34.08
C TYR A 453 31.42 14.79 -35.60
N TYR A 454 30.87 13.83 -36.36
CA TYR A 454 30.92 13.84 -37.83
C TYR A 454 29.93 14.79 -38.49
N SER A 455 28.81 15.13 -37.83
CA SER A 455 27.85 16.12 -38.36
C SER A 455 28.27 17.57 -38.12
N SER A 456 29.31 17.83 -37.31
CA SER A 456 29.73 19.20 -36.98
C SER A 456 30.73 19.72 -38.02
N THR A 457 30.22 20.37 -39.06
CA THR A 457 31.07 21.06 -40.06
C THR A 457 31.73 22.35 -39.53
N GLU A 458 31.38 22.80 -38.32
CA GLU A 458 31.65 24.19 -37.90
C GLU A 458 32.74 24.39 -36.82
N LEU A 459 33.25 23.36 -36.12
CA LEU A 459 34.16 23.59 -34.97
C LEU A 459 35.28 22.54 -34.79
N PRO A 460 36.47 22.74 -35.40
CA PRO A 460 37.66 21.88 -35.26
C PRO A 460 38.17 21.70 -33.82
N GLU A 461 37.93 22.69 -32.95
CA GLU A 461 38.35 22.67 -31.54
C GLU A 461 37.50 21.70 -30.69
N LEU A 462 36.22 21.54 -31.05
CA LEU A 462 35.32 20.57 -30.43
C LEU A 462 35.75 19.14 -30.80
N ARG A 463 36.16 18.94 -32.05
CA ARG A 463 36.69 17.67 -32.58
C ARG A 463 37.90 17.18 -31.77
N GLN A 464 38.90 18.04 -31.56
CA GLN A 464 40.10 17.70 -30.78
C GLN A 464 39.82 17.42 -29.29
N MET A 465 38.87 18.14 -28.68
CA MET A 465 38.44 17.84 -27.30
C MET A 465 37.77 16.46 -27.19
N PHE A 466 36.88 16.12 -28.12
CA PHE A 466 36.22 14.82 -28.13
C PHE A 466 37.20 13.68 -28.40
N GLU A 467 38.14 13.83 -29.34
CA GLU A 467 39.22 12.87 -29.58
C GLU A 467 40.02 12.61 -28.30
N LYS A 468 40.46 13.67 -27.60
CA LYS A 468 41.23 13.57 -26.36
C LYS A 468 40.43 12.91 -25.23
N ILE A 469 39.15 13.25 -25.06
CA ILE A 469 38.28 12.71 -24.00
C ILE A 469 37.89 11.25 -24.27
N ILE A 470 37.60 10.89 -25.53
CA ILE A 470 37.31 9.51 -25.93
C ILE A 470 38.58 8.66 -25.80
N LEU A 471 39.75 9.14 -26.23
CA LEU A 471 41.02 8.44 -26.02
C LEU A 471 41.32 8.23 -24.53
N THR A 472 41.08 9.24 -23.69
CA THR A 472 41.28 9.13 -22.24
C THR A 472 40.27 8.15 -21.61
N GLY A 473 39.00 8.20 -22.00
CA GLY A 473 37.95 7.30 -21.50
C GLY A 473 38.05 5.87 -22.03
N VAL A 474 38.62 5.68 -23.24
CA VAL A 474 38.95 4.37 -23.82
C VAL A 474 40.22 3.82 -23.19
N GLN A 475 41.24 4.63 -22.90
CA GLN A 475 42.40 4.22 -22.10
C GLN A 475 41.98 3.84 -20.67
N GLU A 476 41.09 4.62 -20.05
CA GLU A 476 40.50 4.29 -18.74
C GLU A 476 39.65 3.01 -18.82
N ARG A 477 38.86 2.79 -19.88
CA ARG A 477 38.09 1.54 -20.10
C ARG A 477 38.94 0.34 -20.48
N TYR A 478 40.02 0.46 -21.24
CA TYR A 478 40.97 -0.65 -21.41
C TYR A 478 41.77 -0.91 -20.13
N SER A 479 41.86 0.08 -19.22
CA SER A 479 42.27 -0.13 -17.84
C SER A 479 41.15 -0.66 -16.91
N THR A 480 39.91 -0.87 -17.40
CA THR A 480 38.78 -1.41 -16.59
C THR A 480 38.76 -2.91 -16.39
N LEU A 481 39.85 -3.62 -16.66
CA LEU A 481 40.20 -4.71 -15.76
C LEU A 481 40.84 -4.03 -14.54
N LYS A 482 40.02 -3.69 -13.53
CA LYS A 482 40.53 -3.02 -12.32
C LYS A 482 41.75 -3.81 -11.86
N LEU A 483 42.83 -3.11 -11.56
CA LEU A 483 44.07 -3.77 -11.12
C LEU A 483 43.80 -4.74 -9.95
N SER A 484 42.83 -4.45 -9.08
CA SER A 484 42.32 -5.34 -8.03
C SER A 484 41.76 -6.68 -8.54
N ASP A 485 41.03 -6.65 -9.65
CA ASP A 485 40.30 -7.79 -10.20
C ASP A 485 41.26 -8.69 -10.99
N LEU A 486 42.25 -8.09 -11.66
CA LEU A 486 43.37 -8.80 -12.28
C LEU A 486 44.28 -9.45 -11.24
N VAL A 487 44.61 -8.72 -10.17
CA VAL A 487 45.37 -9.23 -9.03
C VAL A 487 44.63 -10.43 -8.40
N LEU A 488 43.31 -10.32 -8.23
CA LEU A 488 42.50 -11.41 -7.69
C LEU A 488 42.46 -12.63 -8.62
N LEU A 489 42.25 -12.43 -9.93
CA LEU A 489 42.28 -13.50 -10.92
C LEU A 489 43.65 -14.22 -10.92
N LEU A 490 44.74 -13.47 -10.89
CA LEU A 490 46.10 -14.00 -10.82
C LEU A 490 46.35 -14.84 -9.56
N LEU A 491 45.83 -14.43 -8.39
CA LEU A 491 45.92 -15.21 -7.15
C LEU A 491 45.19 -16.56 -7.27
N HIS A 492 44.02 -16.59 -7.91
CA HIS A 492 43.22 -17.81 -8.06
C HIS A 492 43.80 -18.77 -9.12
N LEU A 493 44.24 -18.24 -10.27
CA LEU A 493 44.87 -19.04 -11.32
C LEU A 493 46.20 -19.66 -10.85
N THR A 494 46.98 -18.92 -10.07
CA THR A 494 48.20 -19.44 -9.42
C THR A 494 47.86 -20.57 -8.44
N ALA A 495 46.81 -20.42 -7.65
CA ALA A 495 46.38 -21.46 -6.71
C ALA A 495 45.93 -22.75 -7.43
N VAL A 496 45.26 -22.64 -8.58
CA VAL A 496 44.89 -23.79 -9.42
C VAL A 496 46.14 -24.52 -9.94
N LEU A 497 47.16 -23.80 -10.39
CA LEU A 497 48.44 -24.40 -10.82
C LEU A 497 49.18 -25.09 -9.67
N ASP A 498 49.08 -24.55 -8.45
CA ASP A 498 49.71 -25.18 -7.28
C ASP A 498 49.02 -26.48 -6.86
N ILE A 499 47.69 -26.52 -6.91
CA ILE A 499 46.93 -27.76 -6.67
C ILE A 499 47.27 -28.81 -7.74
N GLU A 500 47.42 -28.38 -9.01
CA GLU A 500 47.68 -29.29 -10.13
C GLU A 500 48.96 -30.11 -9.93
N LYS A 501 50.02 -29.50 -9.37
CA LYS A 501 51.28 -30.19 -8.97
C LYS A 501 51.04 -31.38 -8.02
N THR A 502 49.95 -31.35 -7.27
CA THR A 502 49.56 -32.39 -6.30
C THR A 502 48.44 -33.31 -6.81
N GLY A 503 47.72 -32.92 -7.87
CA GLY A 503 46.69 -33.73 -8.52
C GLY A 503 45.90 -33.01 -9.62
N ALA A 504 46.10 -33.42 -10.88
CA ALA A 504 45.53 -32.78 -12.06
C ALA A 504 43.99 -32.79 -12.13
N ASP A 505 43.35 -33.92 -11.78
CA ASP A 505 41.88 -34.03 -11.83
C ASP A 505 41.19 -33.10 -10.82
N LEU A 506 41.84 -32.83 -9.69
CA LEU A 506 41.32 -31.93 -8.67
C LEU A 506 41.42 -30.47 -9.13
N ALA A 507 42.59 -30.07 -9.64
CA ALA A 507 42.78 -28.72 -10.20
C ALA A 507 41.80 -28.43 -11.34
N ALA A 508 41.57 -29.40 -12.22
CA ALA A 508 40.57 -29.29 -13.29
C ALA A 508 39.14 -29.14 -12.77
N THR A 509 38.81 -29.75 -11.63
CA THR A 509 37.49 -29.60 -11.00
C THR A 509 37.33 -28.20 -10.43
N ILE A 510 38.30 -27.73 -9.64
CA ILE A 510 38.27 -26.42 -8.98
C ILE A 510 38.27 -25.29 -10.02
N TYR A 511 39.07 -25.40 -11.08
CA TYR A 511 39.07 -24.43 -12.18
C TYR A 511 37.70 -24.31 -12.88
N LYS A 512 37.02 -25.46 -13.08
CA LYS A 512 35.67 -25.47 -13.67
C LYS A 512 34.64 -24.84 -12.74
N ASP A 513 34.74 -25.08 -11.44
CA ASP A 513 33.81 -24.51 -10.46
C ASP A 513 34.05 -23.00 -10.29
N PHE A 514 35.31 -22.54 -10.30
CA PHE A 514 35.69 -21.11 -10.36
C PHE A 514 35.10 -20.40 -11.59
N ARG A 515 35.21 -21.02 -12.77
CA ARG A 515 34.65 -20.51 -14.03
C ARG A 515 33.12 -20.37 -13.98
N LYS A 516 32.43 -21.20 -13.19
CA LYS A 516 30.97 -21.24 -13.10
C LYS A 516 30.38 -20.35 -12.01
N ASN A 517 31.05 -20.24 -10.87
CA ASN A 517 30.43 -19.73 -9.63
C ASN A 517 30.89 -18.34 -9.21
N THR A 518 31.78 -17.68 -9.96
CA THR A 518 32.26 -16.34 -9.60
C THR A 518 31.73 -15.27 -10.56
N SER A 519 31.52 -14.07 -10.04
CA SER A 519 31.29 -12.84 -10.81
C SER A 519 32.46 -12.49 -11.75
N TYR A 520 33.54 -13.27 -11.76
CA TYR A 520 34.71 -13.16 -12.64
C TYR A 520 34.72 -14.20 -13.76
N GLY A 521 33.74 -15.12 -13.81
CA GLY A 521 33.64 -16.12 -14.87
C GLY A 521 33.58 -15.49 -16.27
N TYR A 522 33.03 -14.27 -16.39
CA TYR A 522 33.05 -13.51 -17.65
C TYR A 522 34.48 -13.15 -18.08
N ILE A 523 35.37 -12.79 -17.14
CA ILE A 523 36.77 -12.43 -17.41
C ILE A 523 37.52 -13.64 -17.98
N VAL A 524 37.33 -14.82 -17.37
CA VAL A 524 37.92 -16.08 -17.86
C VAL A 524 37.36 -16.46 -19.24
N ASN A 525 36.07 -16.22 -19.47
CA ASN A 525 35.41 -16.51 -20.76
C ASN A 525 35.81 -15.54 -21.88
N THR A 526 36.21 -14.31 -21.57
CA THR A 526 36.74 -13.36 -22.56
C THR A 526 38.11 -13.75 -23.11
N PHE A 527 38.85 -14.65 -22.45
CA PHE A 527 40.21 -14.99 -22.85
C PHE A 527 40.35 -16.19 -23.82
N ASP A 528 39.42 -17.17 -23.91
CA ASP A 528 39.26 -18.11 -25.06
C ASP A 528 38.07 -19.11 -24.86
N PRO A 529 37.22 -19.40 -25.87
CA PRO A 529 36.16 -20.41 -25.80
C PRO A 529 36.55 -21.90 -25.88
N ALA A 530 37.75 -22.28 -26.34
CA ALA A 530 38.06 -23.69 -26.65
C ALA A 530 38.76 -24.43 -25.48
N LEU A 531 38.03 -25.29 -24.74
CA LEU A 531 38.58 -26.03 -23.59
C LEU A 531 38.35 -27.55 -23.65
N THR A 532 39.45 -28.32 -23.66
CA THR A 532 39.51 -29.76 -23.34
C THR A 532 40.43 -30.00 -22.13
N LEU A 533 40.26 -31.15 -21.45
CA LEU A 533 40.90 -31.45 -20.16
C LEU A 533 42.45 -31.54 -20.21
N SER A 534 43.06 -31.74 -21.39
CA SER A 534 44.51 -31.99 -21.51
C SER A 534 45.39 -30.73 -21.50
N ASN A 535 44.83 -29.54 -21.70
CA ASN A 535 45.62 -28.31 -21.95
C ASN A 535 45.50 -27.26 -20.83
N ILE A 536 44.94 -27.62 -19.68
CA ILE A 536 44.64 -26.67 -18.59
C ILE A 536 45.91 -25.93 -18.11
N ASN A 537 47.07 -26.59 -18.05
CA ASN A 537 48.32 -25.94 -17.65
C ASN A 537 48.83 -24.89 -18.63
N GLU A 538 48.82 -25.20 -19.92
CA GLU A 538 49.24 -24.25 -20.96
C GLU A 538 48.28 -23.07 -21.02
N LEU A 539 46.97 -23.34 -20.84
CA LEU A 539 45.93 -22.31 -20.81
C LEU A 539 46.03 -21.40 -19.60
N VAL A 540 46.14 -21.96 -18.39
CA VAL A 540 46.26 -21.15 -17.16
C VAL A 540 47.57 -20.35 -17.17
N ARG A 541 48.67 -20.91 -17.68
CA ARG A 541 49.93 -20.17 -17.86
C ARG A 541 49.81 -19.06 -18.90
N ALA A 542 49.18 -19.33 -20.06
CA ALA A 542 48.95 -18.32 -21.08
C ALA A 542 48.05 -17.17 -20.57
N GLN A 543 47.03 -17.50 -19.76
CA GLN A 543 46.17 -16.49 -19.12
C GLN A 543 46.92 -15.69 -18.06
N ILE A 544 47.81 -16.32 -17.28
CA ILE A 544 48.68 -15.61 -16.34
C ILE A 544 49.63 -14.66 -17.09
N GLU A 545 50.24 -15.09 -18.19
CA GLU A 545 51.15 -14.24 -18.98
C GLU A 545 50.41 -13.11 -19.71
N SER A 546 49.20 -13.37 -20.23
CA SER A 546 48.31 -12.34 -20.78
C SER A 546 47.90 -11.32 -19.72
N ALA A 547 47.48 -11.78 -18.53
CA ALA A 547 47.15 -10.91 -17.41
C ALA A 547 48.36 -10.09 -16.94
N LYS A 548 49.56 -10.69 -16.84
CA LYS A 548 50.80 -9.97 -16.53
C LYS A 548 51.17 -8.92 -17.59
N SER A 549 51.03 -9.25 -18.88
CA SER A 549 51.29 -8.31 -19.99
C SER A 549 50.35 -7.10 -19.94
N ASN A 550 49.07 -7.32 -19.63
CA ASN A 550 48.09 -6.24 -19.44
C ASN A 550 48.39 -5.36 -18.22
N ILE A 551 49.12 -5.89 -17.23
CA ILE A 551 49.49 -5.18 -16.00
C ILE A 551 50.87 -4.52 -16.11
N ALA A 552 51.76 -4.96 -17.02
CA ALA A 552 53.16 -4.53 -17.11
C ALA A 552 53.37 -3.00 -17.29
N GLY A 553 52.32 -2.23 -17.60
CA GLY A 553 52.33 -0.76 -17.55
C GLY A 553 52.29 -0.15 -16.13
N ASN A 554 52.06 -0.94 -15.07
CA ASN A 554 51.95 -0.50 -13.68
C ASN A 554 53.04 -1.15 -12.81
N PHE A 555 54.00 -0.34 -12.36
CA PHE A 555 55.29 -0.74 -11.73
C PHE A 555 55.24 -1.42 -10.33
N ASP A 556 54.13 -2.03 -9.88
CA ASP A 556 54.07 -2.60 -8.51
C ASP A 556 53.12 -3.81 -8.34
N LEU A 557 53.14 -4.76 -9.27
CA LEU A 557 52.25 -5.92 -9.25
C LEU A 557 52.54 -6.89 -8.09
N GLU A 558 53.82 -7.18 -7.83
CA GLU A 558 54.21 -8.15 -6.78
C GLU A 558 53.85 -7.67 -5.37
N ALA A 559 54.07 -6.38 -5.05
CA ALA A 559 53.69 -5.86 -3.74
C ALA A 559 52.16 -5.82 -3.56
N LYS A 560 51.40 -5.52 -4.63
CA LYS A 560 49.93 -5.51 -4.59
C LYS A 560 49.33 -6.91 -4.46
N LEU A 561 49.90 -7.91 -5.13
CA LEU A 561 49.53 -9.33 -4.94
C LEU A 561 49.78 -9.76 -3.50
N SER A 562 50.96 -9.44 -2.96
CA SER A 562 51.31 -9.76 -1.57
C SER A 562 50.38 -9.06 -0.57
N ALA A 563 50.10 -7.77 -0.76
CA ALA A 563 49.20 -7.00 0.12
C ALA A 563 47.76 -7.54 0.10
N ARG A 564 47.20 -7.81 -1.09
CA ARG A 564 45.85 -8.34 -1.23
C ARG A 564 45.72 -9.74 -0.65
N LYS A 565 46.77 -10.55 -0.80
CA LYS A 565 46.84 -11.88 -0.21
C LYS A 565 46.78 -11.84 1.31
N GLN A 566 47.56 -10.95 1.93
CA GLN A 566 47.54 -10.78 3.39
C GLN A 566 46.19 -10.27 3.89
N GLU A 567 45.53 -9.37 3.16
CA GLU A 567 44.20 -8.87 3.49
C GLU A 567 43.16 -10.01 3.53
N ILE A 568 43.14 -10.88 2.51
CA ILE A 568 42.19 -12.00 2.45
C ILE A 568 42.51 -13.07 3.51
N ILE A 569 43.80 -13.37 3.77
CA ILE A 569 44.20 -14.27 4.84
C ILE A 569 43.76 -13.72 6.21
N SER A 570 43.88 -12.40 6.42
CA SER A 570 43.39 -11.73 7.63
C SER A 570 41.87 -11.89 7.78
N HIS A 571 41.12 -11.66 6.70
CA HIS A 571 39.67 -11.80 6.69
C HIS A 571 39.21 -13.25 6.96
N LEU A 572 39.85 -14.24 6.33
CA LEU A 572 39.58 -15.65 6.62
C LEU A 572 39.94 -16.02 8.07
N GLY A 573 40.98 -15.40 8.64
CA GLY A 573 41.30 -15.50 10.06
C GLY A 573 40.20 -14.94 10.98
N GLU A 574 39.56 -13.83 10.61
CA GLU A 574 38.40 -13.29 11.34
C GLU A 574 37.19 -14.22 11.26
N VAL A 575 36.90 -14.74 10.05
CA VAL A 575 35.83 -15.72 9.83
C VAL A 575 36.06 -16.96 10.70
N LEU A 576 37.30 -17.45 10.76
CA LEU A 576 37.68 -18.59 11.59
C LEU A 576 37.48 -18.35 13.09
N LYS A 577 37.76 -17.14 13.58
CA LYS A 577 37.51 -16.75 14.98
C LYS A 577 36.02 -16.74 15.30
N SER A 578 35.20 -16.23 14.39
CA SER A 578 33.75 -16.07 14.59
C SER A 578 32.92 -17.34 14.40
N THR A 579 33.39 -18.30 13.58
CA THR A 579 32.59 -19.46 13.19
C THR A 579 32.71 -20.60 14.22
N SER A 580 31.57 -21.19 14.58
CA SER A 580 31.48 -22.37 15.43
C SER A 580 31.08 -23.63 14.65
N ASP A 581 30.84 -23.52 13.34
CA ASP A 581 30.47 -24.65 12.50
C ASP A 581 31.71 -25.49 12.15
N PRO A 582 31.79 -26.77 12.56
CA PRO A 582 32.98 -27.58 12.36
C PRO A 582 33.35 -27.80 10.88
N ALA A 583 32.37 -27.85 9.98
CA ALA A 583 32.63 -28.02 8.55
C ALA A 583 33.24 -26.76 7.93
N THR A 584 32.77 -25.58 8.35
CA THR A 584 33.32 -24.27 7.96
C THR A 584 34.69 -24.05 8.58
N VAL A 585 34.88 -24.38 9.87
CA VAL A 585 36.21 -24.35 10.53
C VAL A 585 37.21 -25.19 9.75
N PHE A 586 36.86 -26.42 9.38
CA PHE A 586 37.75 -27.28 8.59
C PHE A 586 38.09 -26.67 7.22
N GLN A 587 37.11 -26.14 6.49
CA GLN A 587 37.32 -25.49 5.19
C GLN A 587 38.28 -24.29 5.29
N VAL A 588 38.01 -23.39 6.23
CA VAL A 588 38.77 -22.16 6.41
C VAL A 588 40.19 -22.45 6.89
N VAL A 589 40.38 -23.41 7.81
CA VAL A 589 41.73 -23.83 8.26
C VAL A 589 42.55 -24.37 7.09
N VAL A 590 41.97 -25.25 6.26
CA VAL A 590 42.66 -25.81 5.09
C VAL A 590 43.00 -24.72 4.06
N ALA A 591 42.08 -23.77 3.81
CA ALA A 591 42.28 -22.67 2.87
C ALA A 591 43.34 -21.67 3.35
N VAL A 592 43.29 -21.23 4.61
CA VAL A 592 44.27 -20.30 5.21
C VAL A 592 45.65 -20.92 5.24
N HIS A 593 45.74 -22.18 5.66
CA HIS A 593 47.02 -22.87 5.79
C HIS A 593 47.70 -23.08 4.42
N HIS A 594 46.92 -23.44 3.38
CA HIS A 594 47.43 -23.47 1.99
C HIS A 594 47.91 -22.08 1.56
N SER A 595 47.09 -21.06 1.76
CA SER A 595 47.36 -19.69 1.29
C SER A 595 48.58 -19.04 1.95
N ARG A 596 49.00 -19.50 3.13
CA ARG A 596 50.23 -19.03 3.79
C ARG A 596 51.51 -19.62 3.18
N GLN A 597 51.41 -20.77 2.53
CA GLN A 597 52.56 -21.56 2.06
C GLN A 597 52.78 -21.45 0.55
N THR A 598 51.77 -20.99 -0.19
CA THR A 598 51.84 -20.78 -1.64
C THR A 598 51.44 -19.36 -2.01
N ASP A 599 51.73 -18.91 -3.24
CA ASP A 599 51.45 -17.53 -3.67
C ASP A 599 49.98 -17.26 -4.00
N GLY A 600 49.15 -18.30 -4.09
CA GLY A 600 47.73 -18.20 -4.37
C GLY A 600 46.83 -18.25 -3.14
N ILE A 601 45.57 -17.83 -3.31
CA ILE A 601 44.50 -18.02 -2.31
C ILE A 601 43.49 -19.01 -2.85
N LEU A 602 43.12 -19.98 -2.03
CA LEU A 602 42.10 -20.96 -2.37
C LEU A 602 40.77 -20.63 -1.72
N ASP A 603 39.74 -20.53 -2.55
CA ASP A 603 38.34 -20.64 -2.14
C ASP A 603 37.88 -22.09 -2.36
N LEU A 604 37.33 -22.72 -1.32
CA LEU A 604 37.05 -24.16 -1.31
C LEU A 604 35.65 -24.43 -0.78
N THR A 605 34.93 -25.28 -1.51
CA THR A 605 33.76 -25.96 -0.95
C THR A 605 34.19 -27.02 0.07
N ALA A 606 33.25 -27.43 0.94
CA ALA A 606 33.45 -28.52 1.91
C ALA A 606 34.03 -29.80 1.30
N LYS A 607 33.59 -30.13 0.08
CA LYS A 607 34.04 -31.33 -0.65
C LYS A 607 35.46 -31.17 -1.17
N GLU A 608 35.83 -29.97 -1.62
CA GLU A 608 37.17 -29.68 -2.13
C GLU A 608 38.19 -29.57 -1.00
N ALA A 609 37.83 -28.93 0.12
CA ALA A 609 38.66 -28.89 1.32
C ALA A 609 39.05 -30.29 1.81
N GLN A 610 38.13 -31.26 1.75
CA GLN A 610 38.45 -32.66 2.09
C GLN A 610 39.42 -33.32 1.10
N LYS A 611 39.39 -32.95 -0.19
CA LYS A 611 40.31 -33.46 -1.19
C LYS A 611 41.70 -32.84 -1.04
N VAL A 612 41.75 -31.52 -0.87
CA VAL A 612 42.99 -30.75 -0.62
C VAL A 612 43.67 -31.24 0.67
N TYR A 613 42.90 -31.43 1.75
CA TYR A 613 43.41 -32.00 2.99
C TYR A 613 44.03 -33.39 2.82
N LYS A 614 43.40 -34.28 2.04
CA LYS A 614 43.95 -35.62 1.78
C LYS A 614 45.30 -35.58 1.06
N LEU A 615 45.53 -34.55 0.25
CA LEU A 615 46.81 -34.33 -0.43
C LEU A 615 47.88 -33.85 0.58
N PHE A 616 47.51 -32.95 1.49
CA PHE A 616 48.40 -32.47 2.56
C PHE A 616 48.68 -33.48 3.67
N LYS A 617 47.83 -34.49 3.82
CA LYS A 617 47.98 -35.55 4.82
C LYS A 617 49.30 -36.31 4.69
N ALA A 618 49.89 -36.37 3.50
CA ALA A 618 51.18 -37.01 3.26
C ALA A 618 52.38 -36.15 3.71
N SER A 619 52.23 -34.82 3.76
CA SER A 619 53.33 -33.90 4.02
C SER A 619 53.38 -33.39 5.47
N TRP A 620 52.25 -33.24 6.18
CA TRP A 620 52.18 -32.29 7.31
C TRP A 620 51.75 -32.82 8.69
N GLN A 621 51.79 -34.13 8.97
CA GLN A 621 51.53 -34.70 10.32
C GLN A 621 50.41 -33.98 11.14
N LEU A 622 49.26 -33.71 10.51
CA LEU A 622 48.15 -32.96 11.12
C LEU A 622 47.24 -33.86 11.96
N GLU A 623 47.81 -34.52 12.97
CA GLU A 623 47.11 -35.51 13.81
C GLU A 623 45.84 -34.93 14.46
N LYS A 624 45.87 -33.66 14.86
CA LYS A 624 44.70 -32.95 15.41
C LYS A 624 43.59 -32.71 14.39
N LEU A 625 43.94 -32.43 13.12
CA LEU A 625 42.95 -32.22 12.05
C LEU A 625 42.31 -33.56 11.64
N ASP A 626 43.05 -34.66 11.70
CA ASP A 626 42.53 -36.02 11.52
C ASP A 626 41.52 -36.40 12.63
N GLN A 627 41.85 -36.12 13.90
CA GLN A 627 40.95 -36.29 15.03
C GLN A 627 39.68 -35.44 14.86
N PHE A 628 39.83 -34.20 14.41
CA PHE A 628 38.71 -33.29 14.16
C PHE A 628 37.78 -33.77 13.04
N ILE A 629 38.32 -34.24 11.91
CA ILE A 629 37.50 -34.79 10.82
C ILE A 629 36.74 -36.04 11.28
N LYS A 630 37.37 -36.89 12.11
CA LYS A 630 36.71 -38.04 12.70
C LYS A 630 35.56 -37.61 13.61
N ALA A 631 35.80 -36.62 14.47
CA ALA A 631 34.79 -36.03 15.36
C ALA A 631 33.61 -35.38 14.59
N ILE A 632 33.88 -34.71 13.45
CA ILE A 632 32.84 -34.16 12.55
C ILE A 632 31.96 -35.29 12.00
N LYS A 633 32.56 -36.38 11.52
CA LYS A 633 31.82 -37.53 10.96
C LYS A 633 30.98 -38.24 12.02
N GLU A 634 31.49 -38.32 13.25
CA GLU A 634 30.79 -38.89 14.40
C GLU A 634 29.79 -37.91 15.04
N LYS A 635 29.70 -36.68 14.53
CA LYS A 635 28.86 -35.57 15.04
C LYS A 635 29.09 -35.26 16.52
N ARG A 636 30.33 -35.45 17.01
CA ARG A 636 30.74 -35.23 18.40
C ARG A 636 32.03 -34.43 18.42
N VAL A 637 31.93 -33.14 18.11
CA VAL A 637 33.05 -32.20 18.13
C VAL A 637 33.08 -31.48 19.47
N GLU A 638 34.04 -31.83 20.31
CA GLU A 638 34.25 -31.15 21.60
C GLU A 638 34.74 -29.70 21.37
N PRO A 639 34.23 -28.71 22.13
CA PRO A 639 34.63 -27.31 21.99
C PRO A 639 36.14 -27.07 22.11
N GLU A 640 36.83 -27.84 22.95
CA GLU A 640 38.28 -27.76 23.12
C GLU A 640 39.04 -28.20 21.86
N LEU A 641 38.56 -29.25 21.18
CA LEU A 641 39.15 -29.74 19.94
C LEU A 641 38.88 -28.77 18.78
N LEU A 642 37.72 -28.10 18.78
CA LEU A 642 37.38 -27.04 17.82
C LEU A 642 38.37 -25.86 17.92
N GLU A 643 38.62 -25.36 19.13
CA GLU A 643 39.55 -24.24 19.34
C GLU A 643 41.00 -24.63 19.03
N GLN A 644 41.45 -25.82 19.43
CA GLN A 644 42.78 -26.32 19.07
C GLN A 644 43.00 -26.48 17.56
N VAL A 645 41.93 -26.70 16.79
CA VAL A 645 42.01 -26.80 15.32
C VAL A 645 42.02 -25.42 14.68
N LYS A 646 41.31 -24.44 15.25
CA LYS A 646 41.42 -23.04 14.80
C LYS A 646 42.84 -22.52 14.99
N GLU A 647 43.52 -22.92 16.06
CA GLU A 647 44.93 -22.59 16.31
C GLU A 647 45.87 -23.08 15.21
N ILE A 648 45.54 -24.16 14.48
CA ILE A 648 46.39 -24.67 13.37
C ILE A 648 46.49 -23.65 12.22
N ALA A 649 45.48 -22.80 12.04
CA ALA A 649 45.47 -21.79 11.00
C ALA A 649 46.21 -20.49 11.37
N PHE A 650 46.53 -20.30 12.67
CA PHE A 650 47.27 -19.14 13.19
C PHE A 650 48.73 -19.48 13.41
#